data_AF-A0A9D6S984-F1
#
_entry.id   AF-A0A9D6S984-F1
#
_cell.length_a   1.000
_cell.length_b   1.000
_cell.length_c   1.000
_cell.angle_alpha   90.00
_cell.angle_beta   90.00
_cell.angle_gamma   90.00
#
_symmetry.space_group_name_H-M   'P 1'
#
loop_
_entity.id
_entity.type
_entity.pdbx_description
1 polymer ?
#
loop_
_entity_poly.entity_id
_entity_poly.type
_entity_poly.pdbx_seq_one_letter_code
_entity_poly.pdbx_strand_id
1 'polypeptide(L)'
;MDLKTVFDSITQKVGGVEKTDENLLAVKISSSGVSAATWKVVNDKVELGAVNRAEVVGDSYEGLLKAVDETTSAAPNATKVIFGLPFHWVAEGKIIADKLTLLRRLCTELDLKPLGFVLLSEALENYYKEIEGAPLTAILLEFDGPDGLLTMYRAGKNLETIPFRAEPENVDVELEKALKQFTQVEVLPSRIIVYDGKGELDKVAQKITAFPWTKSLPFLHFPKVEVFDSDQVVKAVAVAGGMQMGGHFELAATQDTLPPEPVPAEELEEVSAQEAGFLPETPHFGQFQEMETAPTPPPFSPKLPAVDFAAIFETIRPALDRLISLVKKIHLPRSNFAPLVIAAVVVLVAIFGLVIYSLPKVDVLIKVSAPAFDKELAVTVVTEKSTHAATDSAKAINGTFLQVSETGTKKGVTTGRKLVGDKAHGTVTIYSTSDGRTFAAGTVLTSSTGLKFSLDNSITVASGSGAASQVTTTATVTAADIGDKYNLTSGSLFSVGGFPSSQYQAKNDTAFTGGTSHEANVVAKADQDRLVATLSGQLSEQANSDLVSRLSSGQQLLPNAIESNVSQKKFSKDVGDEADTVSLDLKMDFSGVIFSQDDLVAVFAQNFAADIPGGFELHPDQAKVEIKSVKTDKFGNAILSAHVGSGLLPKIDPADVANHISGKSLSFTEDYLTKIPGVSTVSVETQPKLLGGIVKLFLPFKKENIKVQIISL
;
A
#
# COMPACT_ATOMS: atom_id res chain seq x y z
N MET A 1 -37.71 -22.28 -1.68
CA MET A 1 -36.29 -22.03 -1.37
C MET A 1 -36.12 -20.53 -1.40
N ASP A 2 -35.74 -19.89 -0.29
CA ASP A 2 -35.61 -18.44 -0.22
C ASP A 2 -34.34 -18.03 -0.99
N LEU A 3 -34.51 -17.36 -2.13
CA LEU A 3 -33.40 -16.97 -3.02
C LEU A 3 -32.39 -16.06 -2.31
N LYS A 4 -32.76 -15.36 -1.23
CA LYS A 4 -31.81 -14.56 -0.44
C LYS A 4 -30.77 -15.43 0.27
N THR A 5 -31.20 -16.47 0.98
CA THR A 5 -30.30 -17.32 1.78
C THR A 5 -29.37 -18.18 0.91
N VAL A 6 -29.76 -18.52 -0.33
CA VAL A 6 -28.91 -19.30 -1.26
C VAL A 6 -27.76 -18.45 -1.83
N PHE A 7 -27.94 -17.13 -1.94
CA PHE A 7 -26.96 -16.22 -2.55
C PHE A 7 -26.21 -15.35 -1.55
N ASP A 8 -26.44 -15.49 -0.25
CA ASP A 8 -25.67 -14.74 0.76
C ASP A 8 -24.19 -15.18 0.76
N SER A 9 -23.91 -16.47 0.51
CA SER A 9 -22.56 -17.04 0.46
C SER A 9 -21.69 -16.45 -0.66
N ILE A 10 -22.25 -16.20 -1.85
CA ILE A 10 -21.48 -15.63 -2.98
C ILE A 10 -21.03 -14.19 -2.73
N THR A 11 -21.67 -13.49 -1.78
CA THR A 11 -21.32 -12.11 -1.43
C THR A 11 -20.17 -12.01 -0.42
N GLN A 12 -19.74 -13.14 0.13
CA GLN A 12 -18.69 -13.22 1.14
C GLN A 12 -17.42 -13.81 0.51
N LYS A 13 -16.27 -13.23 0.86
CA LYS A 13 -15.00 -13.95 0.70
C LYS A 13 -15.09 -15.23 1.50
N VAL A 14 -14.54 -16.31 0.95
CA VAL A 14 -14.68 -17.64 1.56
C VAL A 14 -14.28 -17.62 3.04
N GLY A 15 -15.17 -18.12 3.91
CA GLY A 15 -14.94 -18.28 5.33
C GLY A 15 -15.97 -19.21 5.96
N GLY A 16 -15.51 -20.24 6.67
CA GLY A 16 -16.36 -21.12 7.49
C GLY A 16 -17.21 -22.13 6.70
N VAL A 17 -16.62 -22.79 5.69
CA VAL A 17 -17.34 -23.84 4.95
C VAL A 17 -17.26 -25.18 5.69
N GLU A 18 -18.40 -25.83 5.94
CA GLU A 18 -18.46 -27.13 6.63
C GLU A 18 -17.78 -28.24 5.81
N LYS A 19 -17.02 -29.12 6.49
CA LYS A 19 -16.39 -30.30 5.89
C LYS A 19 -17.45 -31.23 5.29
N THR A 20 -17.25 -31.64 4.04
CA THR A 20 -18.11 -32.57 3.33
C THR A 20 -17.27 -33.57 2.53
N ASP A 21 -17.71 -34.82 2.46
CA ASP A 21 -17.10 -35.88 1.63
C ASP A 21 -17.55 -35.79 0.15
N GLU A 22 -18.43 -34.83 -0.17
CA GLU A 22 -18.91 -34.58 -1.53
C GLU A 22 -17.86 -33.90 -2.41
N ASN A 23 -17.85 -34.21 -3.71
CA ASN A 23 -17.05 -33.46 -4.68
C ASN A 23 -17.61 -32.05 -4.86
N LEU A 24 -16.73 -31.06 -4.80
CA LEU A 24 -16.99 -29.64 -4.92
C LEU A 24 -16.38 -29.12 -6.23
N LEU A 25 -16.89 -27.99 -6.72
CA LEU A 25 -16.38 -27.31 -7.89
C LEU A 25 -15.58 -26.06 -7.51
N ALA A 26 -14.43 -25.89 -8.12
CA ALA A 26 -13.77 -24.60 -8.26
C ALA A 26 -13.94 -24.13 -9.70
N VAL A 27 -14.59 -22.98 -9.90
CA VAL A 27 -14.79 -22.38 -11.22
C VAL A 27 -14.04 -21.06 -11.26
N LYS A 28 -12.99 -21.02 -12.09
CA LYS A 28 -12.22 -19.81 -12.39
C LYS A 28 -12.84 -19.15 -13.61
N ILE A 29 -13.24 -17.89 -13.46
CA ILE A 29 -13.70 -17.05 -14.56
C ILE A 29 -12.68 -15.96 -14.75
N SER A 30 -12.10 -15.89 -15.94
CA SER A 30 -11.35 -14.74 -16.40
C SER A 30 -11.56 -14.59 -17.91
N SER A 31 -11.17 -13.48 -18.49
CA SER A 31 -9.88 -13.58 -19.12
C SER A 31 -9.63 -14.57 -20.24
N SER A 32 -8.73 -15.48 -19.86
CA SER A 32 -8.32 -16.64 -20.62
C SER A 32 -9.44 -17.65 -20.85
N GLY A 33 -10.63 -17.40 -20.30
CA GLY A 33 -11.81 -18.22 -20.42
C GLY A 33 -12.26 -18.76 -19.07
N VAL A 34 -13.10 -19.78 -19.13
CA VAL A 34 -13.58 -20.50 -17.94
C VAL A 34 -12.77 -21.77 -17.79
N SER A 35 -12.36 -22.05 -16.56
CA SER A 35 -11.82 -23.36 -16.20
C SER A 35 -12.45 -23.85 -14.91
N ALA A 36 -12.76 -25.15 -14.85
CA ALA A 36 -13.34 -25.79 -13.68
C ALA A 36 -12.49 -26.98 -13.22
N ALA A 37 -12.31 -27.12 -11.92
CA ALA A 37 -11.67 -28.26 -11.28
C ALA A 37 -12.57 -28.82 -10.18
N THR A 38 -12.60 -30.14 -10.05
CA THR A 38 -13.23 -30.77 -8.88
C THR A 38 -12.25 -30.85 -7.73
N TRP A 39 -12.75 -30.78 -6.51
CA TRP A 39 -11.93 -30.97 -5.31
C TRP A 39 -12.76 -31.49 -4.15
N LYS A 40 -12.09 -32.08 -3.16
CA LYS A 40 -12.68 -32.55 -1.90
C LYS A 40 -11.62 -32.56 -0.81
N VAL A 41 -12.05 -32.56 0.45
CA VAL A 41 -11.16 -32.71 1.61
C VAL A 41 -11.34 -34.11 2.18
N VAL A 42 -10.30 -34.94 2.10
CA VAL A 42 -10.30 -36.31 2.63
C VAL A 42 -9.17 -36.43 3.63
N ASN A 43 -9.47 -36.84 4.87
CA ASN A 43 -8.49 -36.94 5.96
C ASN A 43 -7.67 -35.65 6.15
N ASP A 44 -8.35 -34.50 6.16
CA ASP A 44 -7.74 -33.17 6.25
C ASP A 44 -6.75 -32.85 5.11
N LYS A 45 -6.79 -33.58 3.99
CA LYS A 45 -6.00 -33.32 2.79
C LYS A 45 -6.89 -32.91 1.61
N VAL A 46 -6.51 -31.84 0.91
CA VAL A 46 -7.19 -31.40 -0.30
C VAL A 46 -6.78 -32.30 -1.47
N GLU A 47 -7.74 -33.04 -2.01
CA GLU A 47 -7.56 -33.83 -3.24
C GLU A 47 -8.12 -33.05 -4.44
N LEU A 48 -7.31 -32.90 -5.48
CA LEU A 48 -7.66 -32.18 -6.71
C LEU A 48 -8.02 -33.17 -7.83
N GLY A 49 -9.10 -32.88 -8.54
CA GLY A 49 -9.53 -33.61 -9.72
C GLY A 49 -8.99 -33.02 -11.03
N ALA A 50 -9.50 -33.54 -12.15
CA ALA A 50 -9.17 -33.06 -13.48
C ALA A 50 -9.68 -31.63 -13.71
N VAL A 51 -8.94 -30.88 -14.53
CA VAL A 51 -9.30 -29.53 -14.97
C VAL A 51 -9.95 -29.59 -16.34
N ASN A 52 -11.06 -28.88 -16.50
CA ASN A 52 -11.73 -28.67 -17.78
C ASN A 52 -11.67 -27.19 -18.14
N ARG A 53 -11.55 -26.87 -19.43
CA ARG A 53 -11.43 -25.50 -19.94
C ARG A 53 -12.43 -25.26 -21.06
N ALA A 54 -12.99 -24.06 -21.12
CA ALA A 54 -13.79 -23.59 -22.23
C ALA A 54 -13.52 -22.10 -22.48
N GLU A 55 -13.41 -21.72 -23.75
CA GLU A 55 -13.29 -20.31 -24.14
C GLU A 55 -14.66 -19.62 -24.10
N VAL A 56 -14.68 -18.36 -23.66
CA VAL A 56 -15.89 -17.53 -23.71
C VAL A 56 -16.01 -16.96 -25.12
N VAL A 57 -17.04 -17.39 -25.86
CA VAL A 57 -17.28 -16.93 -27.24
C VAL A 57 -18.07 -15.62 -27.21
N GLY A 58 -17.40 -14.52 -27.53
CA GLY A 58 -17.97 -13.16 -27.51
C GLY A 58 -18.13 -12.57 -26.12
N ASP A 59 -18.57 -11.32 -26.03
CA ASP A 59 -18.69 -10.59 -24.75
C ASP A 59 -20.08 -10.70 -24.10
N SER A 60 -20.87 -11.71 -24.48
CA SER A 60 -22.25 -11.87 -24.03
C SER A 60 -22.38 -12.84 -22.85
N TYR A 61 -23.48 -12.66 -22.10
CA TYR A 61 -23.83 -13.57 -21.01
C TYR A 61 -24.00 -15.01 -21.50
N GLU A 62 -24.56 -15.21 -22.70
CA GLU A 62 -24.78 -16.52 -23.30
C GLU A 62 -23.46 -17.24 -23.61
N GLY A 63 -22.43 -16.50 -24.05
CA GLY A 63 -21.09 -17.03 -24.25
C GLY A 63 -20.48 -17.54 -22.94
N LEU A 64 -20.61 -16.75 -21.87
CA LEU A 64 -20.13 -17.13 -20.54
C LEU A 64 -20.92 -18.31 -19.96
N LEU A 65 -22.25 -18.29 -20.06
CA LEU A 65 -23.12 -19.38 -19.62
C LEU A 65 -22.71 -20.70 -20.27
N LYS A 66 -22.50 -20.70 -21.59
CA LYS A 66 -22.08 -21.89 -22.33
C LYS A 66 -20.72 -22.39 -21.86
N ALA A 67 -19.75 -21.50 -21.66
CA ALA A 67 -18.42 -21.88 -21.20
C ALA A 67 -18.43 -22.46 -19.77
N VAL A 68 -19.23 -21.88 -18.87
CA VAL A 68 -19.41 -22.43 -17.52
C VAL A 68 -20.10 -23.79 -17.58
N ASP A 69 -21.19 -23.93 -18.34
CA ASP A 69 -21.90 -25.20 -18.50
C ASP A 69 -21.00 -26.32 -19.06
N GLU A 70 -20.21 -26.01 -20.09
CA GLU A 70 -19.28 -26.96 -20.70
C GLU A 70 -18.21 -27.43 -19.71
N THR A 71 -17.66 -26.53 -18.91
CA THR A 71 -16.60 -26.88 -17.93
C THR A 71 -17.14 -27.62 -16.71
N THR A 72 -18.35 -27.32 -16.25
CA THR A 72 -18.95 -27.98 -15.08
C THR A 72 -19.63 -29.31 -15.42
N SER A 73 -20.07 -29.51 -16.67
CA SER A 73 -20.71 -30.75 -17.14
C SER A 73 -19.83 -32.00 -16.98
N ALA A 74 -18.50 -31.85 -16.89
CA ALA A 74 -17.58 -32.95 -16.62
C ALA A 74 -17.69 -33.50 -15.18
N ALA A 75 -18.39 -32.80 -14.29
CA ALA A 75 -18.59 -33.19 -12.90
C ALA A 75 -20.07 -33.04 -12.48
N PRO A 76 -21.00 -33.83 -13.06
CA PRO A 76 -22.45 -33.62 -12.94
C PRO A 76 -22.99 -33.79 -11.51
N ASN A 77 -22.23 -34.44 -10.62
CA ASN A 77 -22.61 -34.67 -9.23
C ASN A 77 -22.12 -33.56 -8.28
N ALA A 78 -21.33 -32.61 -8.76
CA ALA A 78 -20.77 -31.53 -7.96
C ALA A 78 -21.54 -30.22 -8.23
N THR A 79 -22.41 -29.83 -7.31
CA THR A 79 -23.25 -28.61 -7.46
C THR A 79 -22.76 -27.44 -6.61
N LYS A 80 -21.99 -27.70 -5.54
CA LYS A 80 -21.42 -26.65 -4.68
C LYS A 80 -20.16 -26.06 -5.32
N VAL A 81 -20.11 -24.73 -5.47
CA VAL A 81 -19.06 -24.04 -6.24
C VAL A 81 -18.37 -22.92 -5.46
N ILE A 82 -17.05 -22.86 -5.54
CA ILE A 82 -16.24 -21.68 -5.20
C ILE A 82 -15.83 -20.98 -6.50
N PHE A 83 -16.01 -19.65 -6.57
CA PHE A 83 -15.62 -18.86 -7.72
C PHE A 83 -14.24 -18.22 -7.54
N GLY A 84 -13.33 -18.46 -8.48
CA GLY A 84 -12.11 -17.70 -8.66
C GLY A 84 -12.36 -16.52 -9.59
N LEU A 85 -12.21 -15.29 -9.09
CA LEU A 85 -12.60 -14.07 -9.82
C LEU A 85 -11.42 -13.11 -10.00
N PRO A 86 -11.37 -12.36 -11.11
CA PRO A 86 -10.33 -11.38 -11.34
C PRO A 86 -10.57 -10.15 -10.44
N PHE A 87 -9.50 -9.41 -10.14
CA PHE A 87 -9.57 -8.28 -9.20
C PHE A 87 -10.63 -7.23 -9.58
N HIS A 88 -10.76 -6.90 -10.87
CA HIS A 88 -11.69 -5.87 -11.35
C HIS A 88 -13.18 -6.24 -11.19
N TRP A 89 -13.51 -7.47 -10.77
CA TRP A 89 -14.88 -7.88 -10.41
C TRP A 89 -15.21 -7.59 -8.94
N VAL A 90 -14.23 -7.14 -8.15
CA VAL A 90 -14.34 -6.97 -6.69
C VAL A 90 -13.88 -5.57 -6.30
N ALA A 91 -14.71 -4.86 -5.54
CA ALA A 91 -14.38 -3.56 -4.94
C ALA A 91 -14.72 -3.59 -3.45
N GLU A 92 -13.84 -3.03 -2.61
CA GLU A 92 -14.02 -2.99 -1.15
C GLU A 92 -14.31 -4.38 -0.53
N GLY A 93 -13.71 -5.43 -1.09
CA GLY A 93 -13.89 -6.81 -0.63
C GLY A 93 -15.23 -7.45 -1.00
N LYS A 94 -16.03 -6.82 -1.88
CA LYS A 94 -17.31 -7.35 -2.37
C LYS A 94 -17.35 -7.40 -3.88
N ILE A 95 -18.06 -8.38 -4.44
CA ILE A 95 -18.31 -8.46 -5.88
C ILE A 95 -19.16 -7.24 -6.32
N ILE A 96 -18.74 -6.55 -7.38
CA ILE A 96 -19.49 -5.41 -7.92
C ILE A 96 -20.88 -5.82 -8.43
N ALA A 97 -21.86 -4.91 -8.35
CA ALA A 97 -23.28 -5.23 -8.53
C ALA A 97 -23.62 -5.94 -9.85
N ASP A 98 -23.03 -5.48 -10.96
CA ASP A 98 -23.28 -6.04 -12.30
C ASP A 98 -22.77 -7.47 -12.41
N LYS A 99 -21.59 -7.75 -11.85
CA LYS A 99 -20.97 -9.09 -11.85
C LYS A 99 -21.66 -10.03 -10.85
N LEU A 100 -22.12 -9.50 -9.71
CA LEU A 100 -22.92 -10.26 -8.76
C LEU A 100 -24.25 -10.72 -9.37
N THR A 101 -24.91 -9.83 -10.14
CA THR A 101 -26.14 -10.16 -10.86
C THR A 101 -25.90 -11.26 -11.89
N LEU A 102 -24.80 -11.16 -12.64
CA LEU A 102 -24.36 -12.17 -13.59
C LEU A 102 -24.11 -13.53 -12.94
N LEU A 103 -23.37 -13.58 -11.82
CA LEU A 103 -23.05 -14.82 -11.12
C LEU A 103 -24.29 -15.49 -10.50
N ARG A 104 -25.23 -14.69 -9.99
CA ARG A 104 -26.53 -15.19 -9.50
C ARG A 104 -27.34 -15.83 -10.62
N ARG A 105 -27.32 -15.22 -11.81
CA ARG A 105 -27.99 -15.76 -12.99
C ARG A 105 -27.36 -17.08 -13.44
N LEU A 106 -26.02 -17.15 -13.52
CA LEU A 106 -25.29 -18.40 -13.82
C LEU A 106 -25.64 -19.52 -12.84
N CYS A 107 -25.61 -19.22 -11.54
CA CYS A 107 -25.94 -20.21 -10.52
C CYS A 107 -27.38 -20.70 -10.61
N THR A 108 -28.32 -19.81 -10.97
CA THR A 108 -29.73 -20.17 -11.13
C THR A 108 -29.95 -21.04 -12.36
N GLU A 109 -29.34 -20.69 -13.50
CA GLU A 109 -29.53 -21.38 -14.77
C GLU A 109 -28.80 -22.74 -14.81
N LEU A 110 -27.69 -22.89 -14.07
CA LEU A 110 -26.87 -24.11 -14.03
C LEU A 110 -27.04 -24.93 -12.73
N ASP A 111 -28.01 -24.57 -11.87
CA ASP A 111 -28.25 -25.19 -10.56
C ASP A 111 -26.99 -25.30 -9.66
N LEU A 112 -26.13 -24.28 -9.72
CA LEU A 112 -24.93 -24.19 -8.89
C LEU A 112 -25.23 -23.52 -7.55
N LYS A 113 -24.65 -24.06 -6.48
CA LYS A 113 -24.77 -23.58 -5.10
C LYS A 113 -23.47 -22.90 -4.68
N PRO A 114 -23.39 -21.57 -4.68
CA PRO A 114 -22.15 -20.88 -4.35
C PRO A 114 -21.77 -21.10 -2.88
N LEU A 115 -20.49 -21.35 -2.63
CA LEU A 115 -19.87 -21.40 -1.30
C LEU A 115 -19.18 -20.09 -0.95
N GLY A 116 -18.79 -19.31 -1.96
CA GLY A 116 -18.08 -18.04 -1.82
C GLY A 116 -17.22 -17.75 -3.05
N PHE A 117 -16.37 -16.73 -2.93
CA PHE A 117 -15.39 -16.38 -3.95
C PHE A 117 -14.02 -16.07 -3.36
N VAL A 118 -12.99 -16.22 -4.19
CA VAL A 118 -11.60 -15.85 -3.90
C VAL A 118 -11.03 -15.09 -5.10
N LEU A 119 -10.18 -14.10 -4.84
CA LEU A 119 -9.44 -13.42 -5.92
C LEU A 119 -8.35 -14.34 -6.47
N LEU A 120 -8.09 -14.29 -7.78
CA LEU A 120 -7.05 -15.13 -8.38
C LEU A 120 -5.67 -14.93 -7.70
N SER A 121 -5.30 -13.69 -7.42
CA SER A 121 -4.06 -13.35 -6.71
C SER A 121 -4.02 -13.88 -5.26
N GLU A 122 -5.15 -13.89 -4.56
CA GLU A 122 -5.28 -14.48 -3.22
C GLU A 122 -5.24 -16.01 -3.26
N ALA A 123 -5.79 -16.63 -4.29
CA ALA A 123 -5.70 -18.07 -4.49
C ALA A 123 -4.24 -18.50 -4.70
N LEU A 124 -3.49 -17.73 -5.50
CA LEU A 124 -2.06 -17.95 -5.71
C LEU A 124 -1.24 -17.77 -4.42
N GLU A 125 -1.50 -16.71 -3.64
CA GLU A 125 -0.82 -16.50 -2.35
C GLU A 125 -1.04 -17.66 -1.39
N ASN A 126 -2.29 -18.11 -1.22
CA ASN A 126 -2.62 -19.26 -0.36
C ASN A 126 -1.96 -20.55 -0.86
N TYR A 127 -1.96 -20.78 -2.18
CA TYR A 127 -1.33 -21.94 -2.78
C TYR A 127 0.17 -21.99 -2.51
N TYR A 128 0.90 -20.89 -2.75
CA TYR A 128 2.34 -20.82 -2.48
C TYR A 128 2.66 -20.91 -0.99
N LYS A 129 1.85 -20.27 -0.14
CA LYS A 129 2.00 -20.38 1.30
C LYS A 129 1.93 -21.81 1.79
N GLU A 130 1.04 -22.62 1.20
CA GLU A 130 0.87 -24.01 1.58
C GLU A 130 2.04 -24.88 1.08
N ILE A 131 2.43 -24.76 -0.19
CA ILE A 131 3.47 -25.65 -0.75
C ILE A 131 4.90 -25.24 -0.35
N GLU A 132 5.14 -23.97 -0.02
CA GLU A 132 6.46 -23.46 0.39
C GLU A 132 6.59 -23.31 1.91
N GLY A 133 5.49 -23.39 2.65
CA GLY A 133 5.46 -23.18 4.10
C GLY A 133 5.79 -21.75 4.54
N ALA A 134 5.84 -20.80 3.59
CA ALA A 134 6.22 -19.41 3.83
C ALA A 134 5.30 -18.44 3.07
N PRO A 135 4.95 -17.27 3.66
CA PRO A 135 4.12 -16.27 2.99
C PRO A 135 4.77 -15.75 1.70
N LEU A 136 3.97 -15.61 0.63
CA LEU A 136 4.45 -15.22 -0.69
C LEU A 136 5.13 -13.83 -0.68
N THR A 137 6.33 -13.76 -1.28
CA THR A 137 7.02 -12.50 -1.61
C THR A 137 7.39 -12.53 -3.08
N ALA A 138 6.55 -11.93 -3.92
CA ALA A 138 6.68 -11.97 -5.38
C ALA A 138 5.92 -10.81 -6.03
N ILE A 139 6.28 -10.52 -7.28
CA ILE A 139 5.49 -9.71 -8.20
C ILE A 139 4.59 -10.68 -8.97
N LEU A 140 3.28 -10.50 -8.89
CA LEU A 140 2.31 -11.26 -9.66
C LEU A 140 1.89 -10.45 -10.89
N LEU A 141 2.06 -11.03 -12.07
CA LEU A 141 1.64 -10.46 -13.34
C LEU A 141 0.52 -11.33 -13.93
N GLU A 142 -0.71 -10.86 -13.79
CA GLU A 142 -1.85 -11.42 -14.52
C GLU A 142 -1.73 -10.96 -15.96
N PHE A 143 -1.51 -11.90 -16.88
CA PHE A 143 -1.35 -11.57 -18.28
C PHE A 143 -2.51 -12.15 -19.08
N ASP A 144 -3.59 -11.39 -19.22
CA ASP A 144 -4.84 -11.89 -19.82
C ASP A 144 -4.88 -11.74 -21.34
N GLY A 145 -4.14 -10.80 -21.91
CA GLY A 145 -4.16 -10.45 -23.31
C GLY A 145 -3.39 -9.13 -23.40
N PRO A 146 -3.91 -8.09 -24.07
CA PRO A 146 -3.31 -6.78 -23.94
C PRO A 146 -3.50 -6.20 -22.54
N ASP A 147 -4.56 -6.57 -21.82
CA ASP A 147 -4.91 -6.04 -20.50
C ASP A 147 -4.69 -7.11 -19.41
N GLY A 148 -4.30 -6.67 -18.23
CA GLY A 148 -3.89 -7.51 -17.11
C GLY A 148 -3.74 -6.72 -15.82
N LEU A 149 -3.13 -7.33 -14.81
CA LEU A 149 -2.93 -6.73 -13.49
C LEU A 149 -1.53 -7.02 -13.00
N LEU A 150 -0.92 -6.02 -12.36
CA LEU A 150 0.36 -6.15 -11.70
C LEU A 150 0.15 -5.96 -10.20
N THR A 151 0.42 -7.01 -9.43
CA THR A 151 0.23 -7.03 -7.98
C THR A 151 1.55 -7.30 -7.26
N MET A 152 1.83 -6.52 -6.22
CA MET A 152 3.04 -6.65 -5.41
C MET A 152 2.72 -7.37 -4.09
N TYR A 153 3.31 -8.55 -3.87
CA TYR A 153 3.23 -9.25 -2.59
C TYR A 153 4.56 -9.19 -1.83
N ARG A 154 4.47 -8.90 -0.53
CA ARG A 154 5.60 -9.01 0.41
C ARG A 154 5.14 -9.66 1.70
N ALA A 155 5.79 -10.77 2.06
CA ALA A 155 5.47 -11.56 3.25
C ALA A 155 3.96 -11.84 3.40
N GLY A 156 3.31 -12.24 2.30
CA GLY A 156 1.87 -12.57 2.24
C GLY A 156 0.93 -11.36 2.21
N LYS A 157 1.46 -10.13 2.26
CA LYS A 157 0.65 -8.91 2.17
C LYS A 157 0.65 -8.38 0.74
N ASN A 158 -0.54 -8.17 0.17
CA ASN A 158 -0.72 -7.37 -1.05
C ASN A 158 -0.44 -5.91 -0.70
N LEU A 159 0.63 -5.33 -1.26
CA LEU A 159 1.01 -3.94 -1.02
C LEU A 159 0.23 -3.00 -1.93
N GLU A 160 0.17 -3.33 -3.22
CA GLU A 160 -0.47 -2.52 -4.24
C GLU A 160 -0.80 -3.39 -5.47
N THR A 161 -1.87 -3.03 -6.17
CA THR A 161 -2.30 -3.66 -7.43
C THR A 161 -2.66 -2.57 -8.41
N ILE A 162 -2.02 -2.57 -9.59
CA ILE A 162 -2.27 -1.59 -10.65
C ILE A 162 -2.71 -2.29 -11.93
N PRO A 163 -3.55 -1.65 -12.76
CA PRO A 163 -3.82 -2.11 -14.12
C PRO A 163 -2.52 -2.21 -14.92
N PHE A 164 -2.37 -3.29 -15.65
CA PHE A 164 -1.22 -3.53 -16.51
C PHE A 164 -1.70 -3.74 -17.94
N ARG A 165 -1.04 -3.10 -18.91
CA ARG A 165 -1.37 -3.27 -20.32
C ARG A 165 -0.11 -3.46 -21.13
N ALA A 166 0.04 -4.61 -21.80
CA ALA A 166 1.17 -4.88 -22.68
C ALA A 166 0.85 -5.98 -23.69
N GLU A 167 1.52 -5.94 -24.84
CA GLU A 167 1.58 -7.06 -25.78
C GLU A 167 2.76 -7.96 -25.40
N PRO A 168 2.76 -9.26 -25.78
CA PRO A 168 3.87 -10.16 -25.48
C PRO A 168 5.25 -9.65 -25.96
N GLU A 169 5.27 -8.87 -27.05
CA GLU A 169 6.47 -8.33 -27.69
C GLU A 169 7.15 -7.22 -26.89
N ASN A 170 6.38 -6.44 -26.10
CA ASN A 170 6.85 -5.26 -25.35
C ASN A 170 6.59 -5.33 -23.84
N VAL A 171 6.20 -6.51 -23.34
CA VAL A 171 5.86 -6.75 -21.93
C VAL A 171 6.97 -6.36 -20.97
N ASP A 172 8.23 -6.52 -21.35
CA ASP A 172 9.40 -6.15 -20.57
C ASP A 172 9.49 -4.64 -20.33
N VAL A 173 9.34 -3.84 -21.40
CA VAL A 173 9.40 -2.38 -21.35
C VAL A 173 8.20 -1.79 -20.59
N GLU A 174 7.00 -2.32 -20.83
CA GLU A 174 5.81 -1.85 -20.11
C GLU A 174 5.83 -2.28 -18.65
N LEU A 175 6.32 -3.49 -18.34
CA LEU A 175 6.52 -3.96 -16.97
C LEU A 175 7.54 -3.10 -16.23
N GLU A 176 8.62 -2.68 -16.88
CA GLU A 176 9.58 -1.74 -16.29
C GLU A 176 8.90 -0.42 -15.88
N LYS A 177 8.10 0.17 -16.78
CA LYS A 177 7.36 1.40 -16.50
C LYS A 177 6.34 1.23 -15.39
N ALA A 178 5.62 0.11 -15.39
CA ALA A 178 4.62 -0.20 -14.37
C ALA A 178 5.28 -0.40 -13.00
N LEU A 179 6.40 -1.13 -12.93
CA LEU A 179 7.14 -1.34 -11.68
C LEU A 179 7.72 -0.04 -11.10
N LYS A 180 8.04 0.96 -11.93
CA LYS A 180 8.46 2.29 -11.45
C LYS A 180 7.36 3.07 -10.71
N GLN A 181 6.09 2.66 -10.82
CA GLN A 181 4.98 3.29 -10.11
C GLN A 181 4.89 2.86 -8.65
N PHE A 182 5.48 1.71 -8.29
CA PHE A 182 5.53 1.20 -6.91
C PHE A 182 6.62 1.93 -6.11
N THR A 183 6.39 3.20 -5.81
CA THR A 183 7.34 4.09 -5.11
C THR A 183 7.48 3.78 -3.62
N GLN A 184 6.61 2.93 -3.07
CA GLN A 184 6.58 2.53 -1.66
C GLN A 184 7.51 1.34 -1.35
N VAL A 185 8.23 0.82 -2.34
CA VAL A 185 9.00 -0.44 -2.23
C VAL A 185 10.47 -0.22 -2.59
N GLU A 186 11.33 -0.14 -1.58
CA GLU A 186 12.79 0.12 -1.74
C GLU A 186 13.55 -0.96 -2.53
N VAL A 187 13.12 -2.22 -2.42
CA VAL A 187 13.73 -3.37 -3.11
C VAL A 187 12.63 -4.23 -3.70
N LEU A 188 12.65 -4.47 -5.00
CA LEU A 188 11.64 -5.30 -5.64
C LEU A 188 11.83 -6.79 -5.28
N PRO A 189 10.75 -7.57 -5.08
CA PRO A 189 10.84 -9.02 -4.90
C PRO A 189 11.60 -9.67 -6.06
N SER A 190 12.56 -10.55 -5.76
CA SER A 190 13.37 -11.24 -6.78
C SER A 190 12.63 -12.40 -7.48
N ARG A 191 11.30 -12.39 -7.47
CA ARG A 191 10.44 -13.41 -8.08
C ARG A 191 9.29 -12.72 -8.80
N ILE A 192 9.11 -13.03 -10.08
CA ILE A 192 8.00 -12.58 -10.91
C ILE A 192 7.22 -13.81 -11.33
N ILE A 193 5.92 -13.86 -11.04
CA ILE A 193 5.05 -14.96 -11.41
C ILE A 193 4.06 -14.44 -12.45
N VAL A 194 4.15 -14.95 -13.67
CA VAL A 194 3.23 -14.62 -14.76
C VAL A 194 2.14 -15.67 -14.79
N TYR A 195 0.88 -15.26 -14.71
CA TYR A 195 -0.23 -16.19 -14.56
C TYR A 195 -1.46 -15.87 -15.41
N ASP A 196 -2.28 -16.91 -15.59
CA ASP A 196 -3.63 -16.89 -16.18
C ASP A 196 -3.79 -16.47 -17.65
N GLY A 197 -2.73 -16.50 -18.45
CA GLY A 197 -2.77 -16.05 -19.85
C GLY A 197 -3.16 -17.06 -20.92
N LYS A 198 -3.64 -16.54 -22.07
CA LYS A 198 -4.07 -17.29 -23.27
C LYS A 198 -2.89 -17.89 -24.05
N GLY A 199 -2.14 -18.81 -23.44
CA GLY A 199 -1.15 -19.65 -24.13
C GLY A 199 0.14 -18.95 -24.59
N GLU A 200 0.37 -17.70 -24.20
CA GLU A 200 1.60 -16.94 -24.51
C GLU A 200 2.49 -16.67 -23.30
N LEU A 201 2.18 -17.30 -22.17
CA LEU A 201 2.89 -17.10 -20.90
C LEU A 201 4.39 -17.43 -21.00
N ASP A 202 4.76 -18.48 -21.73
CA ASP A 202 6.18 -18.86 -21.92
C ASP A 202 6.95 -17.79 -22.69
N LYS A 203 6.34 -17.20 -23.73
CA LYS A 203 6.95 -16.11 -24.51
C LYS A 203 7.14 -14.88 -23.64
N VAL A 204 6.11 -14.52 -22.88
CA VAL A 204 6.16 -13.40 -21.91
C VAL A 204 7.24 -13.64 -20.87
N ALA A 205 7.31 -14.84 -20.28
CA ALA A 205 8.31 -15.18 -19.29
C ALA A 205 9.74 -15.12 -19.84
N GLN A 206 9.96 -15.62 -21.06
CA GLN A 206 11.26 -15.49 -21.74
C GLN A 206 11.64 -14.03 -21.97
N LYS A 207 10.69 -13.19 -22.40
CA LYS A 207 10.93 -11.76 -22.63
C LYS A 207 11.31 -11.03 -21.34
N ILE A 208 10.55 -11.27 -20.26
CA ILE A 208 10.84 -10.72 -18.93
C ILE A 208 12.21 -11.22 -18.43
N THR A 209 12.53 -12.49 -18.60
CA THR A 209 13.81 -13.07 -18.14
C THR A 209 15.02 -12.45 -18.86
N ALA A 210 14.88 -12.16 -20.16
CA ALA A 210 15.95 -11.57 -20.96
C ALA A 210 16.20 -10.07 -20.68
N PHE A 211 15.30 -9.40 -19.96
CA PHE A 211 15.39 -7.96 -19.72
C PHE A 211 16.45 -7.61 -18.64
N PRO A 212 17.28 -6.57 -18.85
CA PRO A 212 18.37 -6.22 -17.94
C PRO A 212 17.89 -5.42 -16.70
N TRP A 213 17.07 -6.05 -15.85
CA TRP A 213 16.38 -5.43 -14.72
C TRP A 213 17.25 -4.59 -13.79
N THR A 214 18.44 -5.08 -13.42
CA THR A 214 19.32 -4.48 -12.41
C THR A 214 19.92 -3.13 -12.83
N LYS A 215 19.81 -2.74 -14.11
CA LYS A 215 20.21 -1.42 -14.61
C LYS A 215 19.12 -0.37 -14.49
N SER A 216 17.87 -0.81 -14.34
CA SER A 216 16.67 0.02 -14.52
C SER A 216 15.80 0.12 -13.27
N LEU A 217 15.84 -0.91 -12.42
CA LEU A 217 14.95 -1.09 -11.28
C LEU A 217 15.68 -1.72 -10.08
N PRO A 218 15.24 -1.46 -8.84
CA PRO A 218 15.94 -1.85 -7.62
C PRO A 218 15.71 -3.33 -7.26
N PHE A 219 16.12 -4.24 -8.14
CA PHE A 219 16.18 -5.67 -7.82
C PHE A 219 17.52 -6.00 -7.15
N LEU A 220 17.49 -6.66 -5.98
CA LEU A 220 18.72 -7.10 -5.29
C LEU A 220 19.48 -8.19 -6.08
N HIS A 221 18.73 -9.04 -6.77
CA HIS A 221 19.22 -10.09 -7.66
C HIS A 221 18.36 -10.11 -8.92
N PHE A 222 18.86 -10.67 -10.03
CA PHE A 222 18.03 -10.89 -11.20
C PHE A 222 16.75 -11.65 -10.83
N PRO A 223 15.56 -11.14 -11.19
CA PRO A 223 14.32 -11.76 -10.79
C PRO A 223 14.17 -13.12 -11.48
N LYS A 224 13.81 -14.13 -10.69
CA LYS A 224 13.39 -15.42 -11.22
C LYS A 224 11.98 -15.29 -11.76
N VAL A 225 11.78 -15.62 -13.04
CA VAL A 225 10.47 -15.58 -13.69
C VAL A 225 9.87 -16.99 -13.70
N GLU A 226 8.62 -17.10 -13.26
CA GLU A 226 7.89 -18.36 -13.18
C GLU A 226 6.55 -18.22 -13.92
N VAL A 227 6.15 -19.28 -14.61
CA VAL A 227 4.85 -19.37 -15.29
C VAL A 227 3.90 -20.17 -14.41
N PHE A 228 2.70 -19.63 -14.20
CA PHE A 228 1.62 -20.29 -13.48
C PHE A 228 0.38 -20.36 -14.37
N ASP A 229 0.21 -21.48 -15.05
CA ASP A 229 -0.80 -21.61 -16.10
C ASP A 229 -2.25 -21.64 -15.57
N SER A 230 -3.22 -21.53 -16.48
CA SER A 230 -4.65 -21.53 -16.15
C SER A 230 -5.11 -22.78 -15.37
N ASP A 231 -4.50 -23.95 -15.57
CA ASP A 231 -4.83 -25.16 -14.79
C ASP A 231 -4.34 -25.03 -13.35
N GLN A 232 -3.13 -24.51 -13.18
CA GLN A 232 -2.57 -24.26 -11.87
C GLN A 232 -3.38 -23.18 -11.13
N VAL A 233 -3.87 -22.15 -11.82
CA VAL A 233 -4.75 -21.11 -11.23
C VAL A 233 -6.04 -21.70 -10.69
N VAL A 234 -6.78 -22.50 -11.48
CA VAL A 234 -8.04 -23.10 -10.99
C VAL A 234 -7.80 -24.14 -9.88
N LYS A 235 -6.66 -24.84 -9.90
CA LYS A 235 -6.23 -25.70 -8.79
C LYS A 235 -5.93 -24.88 -7.53
N ALA A 236 -5.28 -23.72 -7.65
CA ALA A 236 -5.06 -22.80 -6.53
C ALA A 236 -6.40 -22.31 -5.93
N VAL A 237 -7.40 -22.04 -6.78
CA VAL A 237 -8.77 -21.69 -6.33
C VAL A 237 -9.39 -22.86 -5.54
N ALA A 238 -9.24 -24.10 -6.02
CA ALA A 238 -9.69 -25.30 -5.32
C ALA A 238 -8.98 -25.49 -3.97
N VAL A 239 -7.65 -25.29 -3.92
CA VAL A 239 -6.86 -25.34 -2.68
C VAL A 239 -7.33 -24.29 -1.69
N ALA A 240 -7.54 -23.04 -2.13
CA ALA A 240 -8.08 -22.00 -1.28
C ALA A 240 -9.45 -22.38 -0.69
N GLY A 241 -10.32 -23.03 -1.47
CA GLY A 241 -11.57 -23.59 -0.97
C GLY A 241 -11.38 -24.68 0.08
N GLY A 242 -10.47 -25.63 -0.17
CA GLY A 242 -10.15 -26.73 0.75
C GLY A 242 -9.53 -26.27 2.07
N MET A 243 -8.68 -25.26 2.04
CA MET A 243 -8.09 -24.66 3.24
C MET A 243 -9.15 -24.03 4.14
N GLN A 244 -10.19 -23.43 3.56
CA GLN A 244 -11.29 -22.84 4.32
C GLN A 244 -12.20 -23.89 4.97
N MET A 245 -12.13 -25.14 4.50
CA MET A 245 -12.73 -26.30 5.14
C MET A 245 -11.82 -26.95 6.19
N GLY A 246 -10.64 -26.38 6.46
CA GLY A 246 -9.65 -26.94 7.39
C GLY A 246 -8.89 -28.15 6.82
N GLY A 247 -8.76 -28.23 5.49
CA GLY A 247 -7.84 -29.14 4.82
C GLY A 247 -6.47 -28.50 4.57
N HIS A 248 -5.47 -29.34 4.33
CA HIS A 248 -4.09 -29.00 3.97
C HIS A 248 -3.77 -29.53 2.58
N PHE A 249 -2.91 -28.83 1.84
CA PHE A 249 -2.53 -29.25 0.49
C PHE A 249 -1.03 -29.52 0.40
N GLU A 250 -0.67 -30.71 -0.05
CA GLU A 250 0.72 -31.09 -0.30
C GLU A 250 0.86 -31.48 -1.75
N LEU A 251 1.88 -30.95 -2.42
CA LEU A 251 2.22 -31.38 -3.77
C LEU A 251 2.63 -32.86 -3.73
N ALA A 252 2.03 -33.69 -4.57
CA ALA A 252 2.52 -35.06 -4.73
C ALA A 252 3.96 -34.98 -5.25
N ALA A 253 4.91 -35.54 -4.50
CA ALA A 253 6.31 -35.59 -4.92
C ALA A 253 6.40 -36.37 -6.23
N THR A 254 6.62 -35.67 -7.34
CA THR A 254 7.15 -36.29 -8.54
C THR A 254 8.51 -36.88 -8.19
N GLN A 255 8.64 -38.19 -8.37
CA GLN A 255 9.91 -38.91 -8.26
C GLN A 255 10.89 -38.38 -9.33
N ASP A 256 11.55 -37.27 -9.06
CA ASP A 256 12.73 -36.81 -9.83
C ASP A 256 13.69 -35.94 -9.00
N THR A 257 13.53 -35.94 -7.66
CA THR A 257 14.54 -35.37 -6.76
C THR A 257 15.20 -36.49 -5.99
N LEU A 258 16.14 -37.18 -6.65
CA LEU A 258 17.22 -37.81 -5.91
C LEU A 258 17.97 -36.70 -5.16
N PRO A 259 18.35 -36.91 -3.89
CA PRO A 259 19.23 -35.98 -3.18
C PRO A 259 20.53 -35.83 -4.00
N PRO A 260 21.14 -34.63 -4.06
CA PRO A 260 22.39 -34.48 -4.79
C PRO A 260 23.44 -35.40 -4.17
N GLU A 261 23.92 -36.35 -4.95
CA GLU A 261 25.14 -37.09 -4.62
C GLU A 261 26.28 -36.08 -4.42
N PRO A 262 27.18 -36.32 -3.45
CA PRO A 262 28.33 -35.46 -3.23
C PRO A 262 29.22 -35.52 -4.47
N VAL A 263 29.27 -34.43 -5.22
CA VAL A 263 30.18 -34.25 -6.35
C VAL A 263 31.61 -34.43 -5.84
N PRO A 264 32.40 -35.36 -6.41
CA PRO A 264 33.81 -35.50 -6.07
C PRO A 264 34.55 -34.20 -6.35
N ALA A 265 35.48 -33.83 -5.46
CA ALA A 265 36.38 -32.72 -5.68
C ALA A 265 37.25 -33.00 -6.93
N GLU A 266 36.93 -32.33 -8.05
CA GLU A 266 37.85 -32.21 -9.17
C GLU A 266 38.95 -31.21 -8.80
N GLU A 267 40.19 -31.66 -8.98
CA GLU A 267 41.41 -30.87 -8.88
C GLU A 267 41.31 -29.64 -9.79
N LEU A 268 41.58 -28.47 -9.21
CA LEU A 268 41.83 -27.25 -9.96
C LEU A 268 43.14 -27.44 -10.75
N GLU A 269 43.04 -27.67 -12.06
CA GLU A 269 44.16 -27.38 -12.95
C GLU A 269 44.35 -25.86 -13.00
N GLU A 270 45.52 -25.40 -12.57
CA GLU A 270 45.98 -24.02 -12.74
C GLU A 270 46.17 -23.72 -14.24
N VAL A 271 45.18 -23.08 -14.85
CA VAL A 271 45.37 -22.43 -16.16
C VAL A 271 46.21 -21.17 -15.93
N SER A 272 47.44 -21.18 -16.44
CA SER A 272 48.35 -20.03 -16.33
C SER A 272 47.80 -18.81 -17.08
N ALA A 273 48.13 -17.63 -16.55
CA ALA A 273 47.72 -16.33 -17.07
C ALA A 273 48.16 -16.02 -18.53
N GLN A 274 48.87 -16.93 -19.20
CA GLN A 274 49.26 -16.82 -20.61
C GLN A 274 48.15 -17.15 -21.62
N GLU A 275 47.09 -17.88 -21.23
CA GLU A 275 46.04 -18.30 -22.19
C GLU A 275 44.78 -17.42 -22.14
N ALA A 276 44.64 -16.57 -21.12
CA ALA A 276 43.49 -15.67 -20.92
C ALA A 276 43.70 -14.23 -21.47
N GLY A 277 44.79 -13.95 -22.19
CA GLY A 277 44.92 -12.71 -22.96
C GLY A 277 45.05 -11.39 -22.17
N PHE A 278 45.49 -11.45 -20.90
CA PHE A 278 45.70 -10.25 -20.07
C PHE A 278 47.18 -9.97 -19.83
N LEU A 279 47.85 -9.25 -20.75
CA LEU A 279 48.95 -8.34 -20.41
C LEU A 279 49.00 -7.13 -21.37
N PRO A 280 49.49 -5.98 -20.89
CA PRO A 280 49.40 -4.70 -21.59
C PRO A 280 50.42 -4.61 -22.72
N GLU A 281 50.00 -4.03 -23.85
CA GLU A 281 50.93 -3.62 -24.91
C GLU A 281 51.88 -2.54 -24.39
N THR A 282 53.16 -2.86 -24.34
CA THR A 282 54.26 -1.90 -24.21
C THR A 282 54.39 -1.05 -25.47
N PRO A 283 54.35 0.29 -25.40
CA PRO A 283 54.71 1.12 -26.53
C PRO A 283 56.23 1.10 -26.72
N HIS A 284 56.65 0.81 -27.95
CA HIS A 284 58.03 0.97 -28.41
C HIS A 284 58.49 2.43 -28.28
N PHE A 285 59.59 2.63 -27.55
CA PHE A 285 60.40 3.84 -27.61
C PHE A 285 61.09 3.92 -28.98
N GLY A 286 60.59 4.80 -29.85
CA GLY A 286 61.24 5.22 -31.09
C GLY A 286 61.68 6.68 -30.98
N GLN A 287 63.00 6.90 -31.06
CA GLN A 287 63.76 8.13 -31.29
C GLN A 287 63.02 9.49 -31.26
N PHE A 288 63.42 10.30 -30.28
CA PHE A 288 63.17 11.74 -30.25
C PHE A 288 63.93 12.42 -31.40
N GLN A 289 63.18 12.93 -32.37
CA GLN A 289 63.67 13.99 -33.24
C GLN A 289 63.33 15.33 -32.58
N GLU A 290 64.39 16.04 -32.24
CA GLU A 290 64.40 17.42 -31.74
C GLU A 290 63.65 18.31 -32.73
N MET A 291 62.51 18.86 -32.31
CA MET A 291 61.75 19.87 -33.07
C MET A 291 61.65 21.11 -32.21
N GLU A 292 62.11 22.22 -32.79
CA GLU A 292 62.29 23.53 -32.20
C GLU A 292 61.08 24.03 -31.41
N THR A 293 61.40 24.68 -30.29
CA THR A 293 60.48 25.47 -29.48
C THR A 293 59.85 26.59 -30.32
N ALA A 294 58.57 26.42 -30.66
CA ALA A 294 57.74 27.54 -31.11
C ALA A 294 57.34 28.40 -29.90
N PRO A 295 57.32 29.74 -30.04
CA PRO A 295 57.14 30.66 -28.93
C PRO A 295 55.70 30.64 -28.40
N THR A 296 55.59 30.78 -27.08
CA THR A 296 54.33 31.02 -26.34
C THR A 296 53.52 32.16 -26.96
N PRO A 297 52.21 31.98 -27.21
CA PRO A 297 51.35 33.10 -27.58
C PRO A 297 51.17 34.05 -26.38
N PRO A 298 51.14 35.38 -26.60
CA PRO A 298 50.93 36.34 -25.52
C PRO A 298 49.51 36.25 -24.95
N PRO A 299 49.29 36.76 -23.72
CA PRO A 299 47.99 36.72 -23.06
C PRO A 299 46.92 37.40 -23.90
N PHE A 300 45.83 36.68 -24.18
CA PHE A 300 44.62 37.23 -24.77
C PHE A 300 43.95 38.18 -23.77
N SER A 301 44.29 39.46 -23.83
CA SER A 301 43.41 40.53 -23.36
C SER A 301 42.46 40.86 -24.50
N PRO A 302 41.17 40.53 -24.44
CA PRO A 302 40.25 41.02 -25.44
C PRO A 302 40.18 42.54 -25.28
N LYS A 303 40.88 43.27 -26.16
CA LYS A 303 40.49 44.65 -26.45
C LYS A 303 39.04 44.56 -26.93
N LEU A 304 38.13 45.25 -26.23
CA LEU A 304 36.78 45.45 -26.72
C LEU A 304 36.89 45.81 -28.21
N PRO A 305 36.22 45.10 -29.13
CA PRO A 305 36.09 45.63 -30.47
C PRO A 305 35.44 47.00 -30.31
N ALA A 306 36.13 48.05 -30.75
CA ALA A 306 35.49 49.34 -30.91
C ALA A 306 34.27 49.09 -31.77
N VAL A 307 33.09 49.40 -31.24
CA VAL A 307 31.85 49.33 -32.01
C VAL A 307 32.07 50.20 -33.23
N ASP A 308 32.24 49.57 -34.39
CA ASP A 308 32.37 50.29 -35.64
C ASP A 308 30.97 50.75 -36.02
N PHE A 309 30.62 51.93 -35.48
CA PHE A 309 29.38 52.59 -35.79
C PHE A 309 29.24 52.82 -37.30
N ALA A 310 30.33 52.90 -38.07
CA ALA A 310 30.26 53.02 -39.53
C ALA A 310 29.85 51.69 -40.20
N ALA A 311 30.33 50.54 -39.73
CA ALA A 311 29.90 49.22 -40.24
C ALA A 311 28.43 48.90 -39.90
N ILE A 312 27.98 49.29 -38.70
CA ILE A 312 26.56 49.19 -38.31
C ILE A 312 25.72 50.15 -39.16
N PHE A 313 26.21 51.37 -39.41
CA PHE A 313 25.52 52.35 -40.26
C PHE A 313 25.44 51.88 -41.72
N GLU A 314 26.48 51.24 -42.27
CA GLU A 314 26.48 50.61 -43.60
C GLU A 314 25.44 49.46 -43.69
N THR A 315 25.27 48.69 -42.63
CA THR A 315 24.29 47.59 -42.57
C THR A 315 22.85 48.11 -42.50
N ILE A 316 22.63 49.25 -41.83
CA ILE A 316 21.33 49.92 -41.73
C ILE A 316 21.09 50.87 -42.92
N ARG A 317 22.13 51.25 -43.66
CA ARG A 317 22.11 52.15 -44.83
C ARG A 317 21.02 51.81 -45.85
N PRO A 318 20.80 50.57 -46.30
CA PRO A 318 19.72 50.27 -47.24
C PRO A 318 18.33 50.45 -46.64
N ALA A 319 18.15 50.25 -45.32
CA ALA A 319 16.88 50.49 -44.63
C ALA A 319 16.66 52.00 -44.39
N LEU A 320 17.73 52.73 -44.07
CA LEU A 320 17.73 54.18 -43.92
C LEU A 320 17.51 54.88 -45.26
N ASP A 321 18.12 54.39 -46.36
CA ASP A 321 17.90 54.88 -47.72
C ASP A 321 16.49 54.56 -48.21
N ARG A 322 15.91 53.41 -47.85
CA ARG A 322 14.49 53.13 -48.09
C ARG A 322 13.59 54.09 -47.30
N LEU A 323 13.90 54.37 -46.04
CA LEU A 323 13.16 55.32 -45.20
C LEU A 323 13.28 56.76 -45.74
N ILE A 324 14.49 57.19 -46.11
CA ILE A 324 14.78 58.49 -46.74
C ILE A 324 14.11 58.59 -48.11
N SER A 325 14.03 57.50 -48.89
CA SER A 325 13.31 57.48 -50.18
C SER A 325 11.78 57.55 -50.01
N LEU A 326 11.24 56.97 -48.93
CA LEU A 326 9.84 57.14 -48.55
C LEU A 326 9.57 58.59 -48.11
N VAL A 327 10.47 59.20 -47.34
CA VAL A 327 10.36 60.59 -46.89
C VAL A 327 10.55 61.58 -48.05
N LYS A 328 11.42 61.28 -49.04
CA LYS A 328 11.60 62.09 -50.26
C LYS A 328 10.39 62.07 -51.21
N LYS A 329 9.51 61.05 -51.12
CA LYS A 329 8.25 60.99 -51.88
C LYS A 329 7.10 61.75 -51.20
N ILE A 330 7.27 62.16 -49.95
CA ILE A 330 6.30 63.01 -49.25
C ILE A 330 6.54 64.45 -49.70
N HIS A 331 5.69 64.93 -50.62
CA HIS A 331 5.64 66.34 -50.99
C HIS A 331 5.10 67.14 -49.80
N LEU A 332 5.99 67.62 -48.93
CA LEU A 332 5.63 68.55 -47.87
C LEU A 332 5.28 69.91 -48.50
N PRO A 333 4.07 70.45 -48.29
CA PRO A 333 3.71 71.78 -48.76
C PRO A 333 4.66 72.81 -48.13
N ARG A 334 5.15 73.78 -48.92
CA ARG A 334 5.94 74.93 -48.45
C ARG A 334 5.10 75.74 -47.45
N SER A 335 5.17 75.36 -46.18
CA SER A 335 4.49 76.03 -45.07
C SER A 335 5.36 75.94 -43.82
N ASN A 336 5.24 76.92 -42.93
CA ASN A 336 6.08 77.15 -41.74
C ASN A 336 6.06 76.02 -40.67
N PHE A 337 5.52 74.84 -40.99
CA PHE A 337 5.35 73.70 -40.07
C PHE A 337 6.44 72.61 -40.19
N ALA A 338 7.39 72.72 -41.12
CA ALA A 338 8.53 71.80 -41.22
C ALA A 338 9.30 71.60 -39.89
N PRO A 339 9.62 72.63 -39.08
CA PRO A 339 10.27 72.41 -37.78
C PRO A 339 9.37 71.67 -36.77
N LEU A 340 8.05 71.80 -36.89
CA LEU A 340 7.08 71.10 -36.03
C LEU A 340 7.06 69.59 -36.32
N VAL A 341 7.15 69.20 -37.59
CA VAL A 341 7.22 67.79 -38.01
C VAL A 341 8.54 67.16 -37.56
N ILE A 342 9.65 67.88 -37.70
CA ILE A 342 10.97 67.41 -37.21
C ILE A 342 10.94 67.26 -35.69
N ALA A 343 10.40 68.23 -34.95
CA ALA A 343 10.25 68.14 -33.49
C ALA A 343 9.36 66.94 -33.08
N ALA A 344 8.25 66.71 -33.79
CA ALA A 344 7.37 65.56 -33.53
C ALA A 344 8.08 64.22 -33.77
N VAL A 345 8.89 64.10 -34.84
CA VAL A 345 9.68 62.89 -35.11
C VAL A 345 10.74 62.67 -34.03
N VAL A 346 11.44 63.72 -33.59
CA VAL A 346 12.43 63.62 -32.51
C VAL A 346 11.78 63.17 -31.20
N VAL A 347 10.61 63.73 -30.86
CA VAL A 347 9.83 63.30 -29.69
C VAL A 347 9.38 61.84 -29.82
N LEU A 348 8.93 61.42 -30.99
CA LEU A 348 8.49 60.04 -31.23
C LEU A 348 9.66 59.05 -31.12
N VAL A 349 10.85 59.41 -31.64
CA VAL A 349 12.07 58.62 -31.47
C VAL A 349 12.51 58.57 -30.00
N ALA A 350 12.40 59.68 -29.26
CA ALA A 350 12.71 59.71 -27.83
C ALA A 350 11.74 58.84 -27.01
N ILE A 351 10.43 58.88 -27.31
CA ILE A 351 9.41 58.01 -26.71
C ILE A 351 9.69 56.56 -27.07
N PHE A 352 10.01 56.27 -28.32
CA PHE A 352 10.35 54.91 -28.76
C PHE A 352 11.61 54.39 -28.07
N GLY A 353 12.65 55.22 -27.92
CA GLY A 353 13.84 54.92 -27.15
C GLY A 353 13.55 54.67 -25.66
N LEU A 354 12.67 55.47 -25.05
CA LEU A 354 12.24 55.31 -23.65
C LEU A 354 11.46 54.00 -23.44
N VAL A 355 10.59 53.66 -24.41
CA VAL A 355 9.82 52.41 -24.46
C VAL A 355 10.77 51.22 -24.52
N ILE A 356 11.74 51.27 -25.44
CA ILE A 356 12.77 50.24 -25.59
C ILE A 356 13.64 50.10 -24.33
N TYR A 357 13.96 51.20 -23.67
CA TYR A 357 14.77 51.20 -22.45
C TYR A 357 14.03 50.62 -21.23
N SER A 358 12.72 50.84 -21.12
CA SER A 358 11.98 50.60 -19.87
C SER A 358 11.06 49.38 -19.87
N LEU A 359 10.49 48.99 -21.02
CA LEU A 359 9.44 47.97 -21.10
C LEU A 359 9.89 46.51 -21.27
N PRO A 360 10.96 46.18 -22.02
CA PRO A 360 11.34 44.79 -22.23
C PRO A 360 11.66 44.10 -20.92
N LYS A 361 10.99 42.98 -20.64
CA LYS A 361 11.35 42.01 -19.60
C LYS A 361 11.71 40.69 -20.24
N VAL A 362 12.71 40.02 -19.67
CA VAL A 362 13.28 38.79 -20.21
C VAL A 362 13.42 37.75 -19.12
N ASP A 363 12.93 36.54 -19.42
CA ASP A 363 13.16 35.33 -18.63
C ASP A 363 14.23 34.49 -19.35
N VAL A 364 15.39 34.32 -18.73
CA VAL A 364 16.50 33.49 -19.21
C VAL A 364 16.42 32.15 -18.49
N LEU A 365 16.01 31.11 -19.21
CA LEU A 365 15.95 29.75 -18.72
C LEU A 365 17.22 28.99 -19.11
N ILE A 366 18.00 28.62 -18.11
CA ILE A 366 19.23 27.83 -18.25
C ILE A 366 18.89 26.39 -17.89
N LYS A 367 18.89 25.52 -18.88
CA LYS A 367 18.81 24.07 -18.68
C LYS A 367 20.21 23.54 -18.47
N VAL A 368 20.40 22.75 -17.43
CA VAL A 368 21.70 22.19 -17.07
C VAL A 368 21.65 20.66 -17.13
N SER A 369 22.70 20.05 -17.65
CA SER A 369 22.96 18.62 -17.52
C SER A 369 23.93 18.43 -16.36
N ALA A 370 23.38 18.06 -15.20
CA ALA A 370 24.15 17.84 -14.00
C ALA A 370 24.77 16.44 -13.99
N PRO A 371 26.00 16.27 -13.46
CA PRO A 371 26.54 14.97 -13.12
C PRO A 371 25.61 14.21 -12.15
N ALA A 372 25.61 12.89 -12.23
CA ALA A 372 24.86 12.07 -11.28
C ALA A 372 25.40 12.28 -9.86
N PHE A 373 24.51 12.69 -8.95
CA PHE A 373 24.76 12.67 -7.52
C PHE A 373 23.84 11.60 -6.94
N ASP A 374 24.42 10.58 -6.35
CA ASP A 374 23.73 9.41 -5.85
C ASP A 374 24.56 8.90 -4.67
N LYS A 375 24.18 9.34 -3.47
CA LYS A 375 24.93 9.06 -2.23
C LYS A 375 23.98 8.63 -1.13
N GLU A 376 24.48 7.75 -0.28
CA GLU A 376 23.78 7.27 0.91
C GLU A 376 24.62 7.56 2.15
N LEU A 377 23.97 8.00 3.23
CA LEU A 377 24.62 8.34 4.48
C LEU A 377 23.71 8.04 5.66
N ALA A 378 24.31 7.48 6.72
CA ALA A 378 23.65 7.38 8.02
C ALA A 378 23.68 8.74 8.73
N VAL A 379 22.50 9.32 8.99
CA VAL A 379 22.33 10.64 9.63
C VAL A 379 21.55 10.48 10.93
N THR A 380 22.02 11.11 12.00
CA THR A 380 21.38 11.05 13.33
C THR A 380 20.45 12.26 13.51
N VAL A 381 19.18 12.02 13.79
CA VAL A 381 18.22 13.05 14.20
C VAL A 381 18.22 13.14 15.72
N VAL A 382 18.65 14.29 16.23
CA VAL A 382 18.66 14.60 17.65
C VAL A 382 17.38 15.36 17.98
N THR A 383 16.58 14.80 18.88
CA THR A 383 15.35 15.44 19.40
C THR A 383 15.54 15.92 20.83
N GLU A 384 14.60 16.72 21.34
CA GLU A 384 14.58 17.16 22.74
C GLU A 384 14.49 16.02 23.78
N LYS A 385 14.03 14.82 23.38
CA LYS A 385 14.01 13.63 24.25
C LYS A 385 15.35 12.90 24.30
N SER A 386 16.32 13.30 23.48
CA SER A 386 17.63 12.62 23.38
C SER A 386 18.43 12.86 24.65
N THR A 387 18.95 11.78 25.24
CA THR A 387 19.71 11.86 26.50
C THR A 387 21.17 12.26 26.31
N HIS A 388 21.68 12.18 25.08
CA HIS A 388 23.06 12.47 24.70
C HIS A 388 23.11 13.14 23.32
N ALA A 389 24.12 13.99 23.09
CA ALA A 389 24.38 14.53 21.77
C ALA A 389 24.78 13.43 20.78
N ALA A 390 24.59 13.68 19.48
CA ALA A 390 24.99 12.76 18.42
C ALA A 390 26.48 12.40 18.52
N THR A 391 26.80 11.10 18.33
CA THR A 391 28.17 10.59 18.40
C THR A 391 29.08 11.20 17.32
N ASP A 392 28.51 11.56 16.17
CA ASP A 392 29.19 12.27 15.08
C ASP A 392 28.40 13.54 14.75
N SER A 393 28.85 14.69 15.27
CA SER A 393 28.17 15.97 15.06
C SER A 393 28.15 16.41 13.60
N ALA A 394 29.05 15.89 12.75
CA ALA A 394 29.07 16.18 11.31
C ALA A 394 28.02 15.40 10.52
N LYS A 395 27.32 14.46 11.17
CA LYS A 395 26.24 13.64 10.60
C LYS A 395 24.96 13.74 11.41
N ALA A 396 24.75 14.89 12.05
CA ALA A 396 23.61 15.11 12.94
C ALA A 396 22.72 16.25 12.43
N ILE A 397 21.40 16.07 12.53
CA ILE A 397 20.40 17.09 12.27
C ILE A 397 19.44 17.20 13.46
N ASN A 398 18.77 18.34 13.60
CA ASN A 398 17.78 18.55 14.65
C ASN A 398 16.41 18.04 14.22
N GLY A 399 15.71 17.38 15.14
CA GLY A 399 14.32 16.97 14.98
C GLY A 399 13.44 17.53 16.09
N THR A 400 12.17 17.79 15.77
CA THR A 400 11.17 18.27 16.74
C THR A 400 9.94 17.37 16.71
N PHE A 401 9.18 17.35 17.81
CA PHE A 401 7.92 16.61 17.85
C PHE A 401 6.77 17.47 17.34
N LEU A 402 5.96 16.89 16.46
CA LEU A 402 4.68 17.42 16.03
C LEU A 402 3.57 16.53 16.59
N GLN A 403 2.61 17.13 17.29
CA GLN A 403 1.55 16.41 17.99
C GLN A 403 0.18 16.68 17.38
N VAL A 404 -0.62 15.62 17.29
CA VAL A 404 -2.02 15.66 16.90
C VAL A 404 -2.84 14.77 17.82
N SER A 405 -4.14 15.02 17.93
CA SER A 405 -5.03 14.29 18.84
C SER A 405 -6.29 13.94 18.07
N GLU A 406 -6.53 12.65 17.89
CA GLU A 406 -7.65 12.14 17.11
C GLU A 406 -8.68 11.48 18.02
N THR A 407 -9.95 11.74 17.72
CA THR A 407 -11.08 11.16 18.44
C THR A 407 -11.99 10.41 17.49
N GLY A 408 -12.49 9.25 17.90
CA GLY A 408 -13.46 8.50 17.12
C GLY A 408 -14.39 7.65 17.96
N THR A 409 -15.50 7.27 17.34
CA THR A 409 -16.49 6.35 17.92
C THR A 409 -16.76 5.22 16.93
N LYS A 410 -16.76 3.97 17.43
CA LYS A 410 -17.09 2.79 16.63
C LYS A 410 -18.10 1.91 17.33
N LYS A 411 -19.08 1.40 16.58
CA LYS A 411 -20.05 0.39 17.05
C LYS A 411 -19.69 -0.98 16.48
N GLY A 412 -19.90 -2.03 17.26
CA GLY A 412 -19.74 -3.42 16.86
C GLY A 412 -20.88 -4.28 17.40
N VAL A 413 -21.19 -5.36 16.68
CA VAL A 413 -22.11 -6.39 17.14
C VAL A 413 -21.43 -7.26 18.20
N THR A 414 -22.19 -7.67 19.21
CA THR A 414 -21.72 -8.59 20.24
C THR A 414 -21.76 -10.02 19.73
N THR A 415 -20.80 -10.84 20.17
CA THR A 415 -20.67 -12.24 19.74
C THR A 415 -20.78 -13.23 20.89
N GLY A 416 -20.71 -12.76 22.13
CA GLY A 416 -20.91 -13.61 23.30
C GLY A 416 -22.35 -14.08 23.41
N ARG A 417 -22.53 -15.30 23.90
CA ARG A 417 -23.84 -15.88 24.20
C ARG A 417 -23.92 -16.23 25.67
N LYS A 418 -25.07 -15.96 26.29
CA LYS A 418 -25.34 -16.32 27.69
C LYS A 418 -26.79 -16.74 27.83
N LEU A 419 -27.02 -17.81 28.58
CA LEU A 419 -28.37 -18.20 28.98
C LEU A 419 -28.85 -17.27 30.09
N VAL A 420 -29.99 -16.63 29.88
CA VAL A 420 -30.62 -15.70 30.83
C VAL A 420 -32.08 -16.08 31.04
N GLY A 421 -32.62 -15.76 32.22
CA GLY A 421 -33.98 -16.11 32.60
C GLY A 421 -34.12 -16.19 34.11
N ASP A 422 -35.27 -16.71 34.54
CA ASP A 422 -35.69 -16.75 35.93
C ASP A 422 -35.64 -18.17 36.50
N LYS A 423 -35.45 -18.26 37.83
CA LYS A 423 -35.48 -19.52 38.56
C LYS A 423 -36.92 -19.88 38.89
N ALA A 424 -37.24 -21.18 38.84
CA ALA A 424 -38.54 -21.64 39.29
C ALA A 424 -38.64 -21.59 40.82
N HIS A 425 -39.81 -21.21 41.31
CA HIS A 425 -40.14 -21.18 42.73
C HIS A 425 -41.33 -22.08 43.02
N GLY A 426 -41.37 -22.63 44.23
CA GLY A 426 -42.49 -23.45 44.67
C GLY A 426 -42.43 -23.82 46.14
N THR A 427 -43.39 -24.63 46.56
CA THR A 427 -43.48 -25.15 47.94
C THR A 427 -43.38 -26.66 47.92
N VAL A 428 -42.68 -27.20 48.91
CA VAL A 428 -42.61 -28.65 49.16
C VAL A 428 -43.09 -28.96 50.56
N THR A 429 -43.82 -30.05 50.69
CA THR A 429 -44.17 -30.69 51.96
C THR A 429 -43.13 -31.75 52.24
N ILE A 430 -42.37 -31.59 53.33
CA ILE A 430 -41.37 -32.54 53.79
C ILE A 430 -42.03 -33.48 54.80
N TYR A 431 -41.93 -34.77 54.55
CA TYR A 431 -42.45 -35.85 55.37
C TYR A 431 -41.31 -36.51 56.15
N SER A 432 -41.51 -36.70 57.45
CA SER A 432 -40.58 -37.43 58.32
C SER A 432 -41.23 -38.66 58.92
N THR A 433 -40.45 -39.75 58.98
CA THR A 433 -40.73 -40.98 59.75
C THR A 433 -39.71 -41.18 60.89
N SER A 434 -38.84 -40.19 61.12
CA SER A 434 -37.74 -40.22 62.10
C SER A 434 -37.88 -39.10 63.14
N ASP A 435 -36.87 -38.96 64.02
CA ASP A 435 -36.81 -37.93 65.05
C ASP A 435 -36.81 -36.52 64.44
N GLY A 436 -37.20 -35.54 65.27
CA GLY A 436 -37.33 -34.16 64.86
C GLY A 436 -35.99 -33.58 64.43
N ARG A 437 -35.98 -32.83 63.33
CA ARG A 437 -34.75 -32.28 62.74
C ARG A 437 -34.99 -30.92 62.12
N THR A 438 -33.98 -30.06 62.26
CA THR A 438 -33.90 -28.78 61.58
C THR A 438 -33.01 -28.90 60.33
N PHE A 439 -33.55 -28.50 59.19
CA PHE A 439 -32.83 -28.34 57.93
C PHE A 439 -32.50 -26.86 57.73
N ALA A 440 -31.24 -26.55 57.48
CA ALA A 440 -30.81 -25.17 57.25
C ALA A 440 -31.31 -24.64 55.89
N ALA A 441 -31.40 -23.31 55.77
CA ALA A 441 -31.54 -22.67 54.45
C ALA A 441 -30.39 -23.12 53.53
N GLY A 442 -30.69 -23.33 52.25
CA GLY A 442 -29.74 -23.87 51.28
C GLY A 442 -29.66 -25.40 51.25
N THR A 443 -30.38 -26.13 52.11
CA THR A 443 -30.45 -27.61 52.01
C THR A 443 -30.97 -28.01 50.62
N VAL A 444 -30.22 -28.88 49.95
CA VAL A 444 -30.51 -29.29 48.56
C VAL A 444 -31.59 -30.37 48.54
N LEU A 445 -32.62 -30.15 47.73
CA LEU A 445 -33.68 -31.08 47.40
C LEU A 445 -33.52 -31.48 45.93
N THR A 446 -33.51 -32.78 45.65
CA THR A 446 -33.35 -33.29 44.28
C THR A 446 -34.63 -33.98 43.83
N SER A 447 -35.22 -33.54 42.72
CA SER A 447 -36.41 -34.17 42.15
C SER A 447 -36.11 -35.57 41.63
N SER A 448 -37.16 -36.36 41.37
CA SER A 448 -37.05 -37.65 40.68
C SER A 448 -36.40 -37.56 39.28
N THR A 449 -36.44 -36.39 38.64
CA THR A 449 -35.77 -36.10 37.36
C THR A 449 -34.34 -35.60 37.51
N GLY A 450 -33.81 -35.54 38.74
CA GLY A 450 -32.43 -35.12 39.03
C GLY A 450 -32.23 -33.60 39.11
N LEU A 451 -33.31 -32.80 39.04
CA LEU A 451 -33.24 -31.34 39.14
C LEU A 451 -33.08 -30.91 40.60
N LYS A 452 -32.21 -29.92 40.84
CA LYS A 452 -31.86 -29.45 42.18
C LYS A 452 -32.60 -28.18 42.55
N PHE A 453 -33.05 -28.13 43.80
CA PHE A 453 -33.70 -26.99 44.44
C PHE A 453 -33.07 -26.76 45.81
N SER A 454 -33.11 -25.55 46.31
CA SER A 454 -32.61 -25.18 47.63
C SER A 454 -33.73 -24.65 48.50
N LEU A 455 -33.76 -25.05 49.78
CA LEU A 455 -34.61 -24.42 50.78
C LEU A 455 -34.29 -22.93 50.91
N ASP A 456 -35.30 -22.06 50.85
CA ASP A 456 -35.07 -20.62 51.00
C ASP A 456 -34.82 -20.24 52.46
N ASN A 457 -35.41 -20.98 53.40
CA ASN A 457 -35.37 -20.73 54.83
C ASN A 457 -35.06 -22.01 55.61
N SER A 458 -34.54 -21.87 56.84
CA SER A 458 -34.39 -22.99 57.75
C SER A 458 -35.76 -23.49 58.21
N ILE A 459 -35.98 -24.81 58.20
CA ILE A 459 -37.26 -25.42 58.60
C ILE A 459 -37.03 -26.54 59.61
N THR A 460 -37.88 -26.65 60.62
CA THR A 460 -37.83 -27.70 61.63
C THR A 460 -39.00 -28.65 61.46
N VAL A 461 -38.71 -29.91 61.18
CA VAL A 461 -39.70 -31.00 61.17
C VAL A 461 -39.74 -31.62 62.56
N ALA A 462 -40.90 -31.65 63.20
CA ALA A 462 -41.04 -32.22 64.54
C ALA A 462 -40.96 -33.76 64.55
N SER A 463 -40.58 -34.35 65.69
CA SER A 463 -40.62 -35.81 65.91
C SER A 463 -42.06 -36.29 66.01
N GLY A 464 -42.43 -37.33 65.25
CA GLY A 464 -43.74 -37.97 65.38
C GLY A 464 -43.85 -38.80 66.66
N SER A 465 -44.82 -38.49 67.51
CA SER A 465 -45.14 -39.27 68.69
C SER A 465 -46.01 -40.48 68.33
N GLY A 466 -45.39 -41.60 67.92
CA GLY A 466 -46.07 -42.89 67.72
C GLY A 466 -45.74 -43.57 66.38
N ALA A 467 -45.71 -44.91 66.39
CA ALA A 467 -45.28 -45.78 65.28
C ALA A 467 -46.14 -45.71 63.99
N ALA A 468 -47.09 -44.77 63.87
CA ALA A 468 -48.06 -44.70 62.78
C ALA A 468 -48.40 -43.26 62.30
N SER A 469 -47.67 -42.21 62.71
CA SER A 469 -48.01 -40.83 62.34
C SER A 469 -46.86 -40.13 61.60
N GLN A 470 -47.01 -40.01 60.28
CA GLN A 470 -46.13 -39.23 59.41
C GLN A 470 -46.28 -37.74 59.75
N VAL A 471 -45.20 -37.08 60.17
CA VAL A 471 -45.21 -35.63 60.47
C VAL A 471 -44.78 -34.86 59.22
N THR A 472 -45.47 -33.76 58.94
CA THR A 472 -45.21 -32.93 57.77
C THR A 472 -44.91 -31.48 58.12
N THR A 473 -44.08 -30.85 57.31
CA THR A 473 -43.84 -29.40 57.34
C THR A 473 -43.67 -28.89 55.92
N THR A 474 -44.29 -27.76 55.62
CA THR A 474 -44.14 -27.07 54.35
C THR A 474 -42.94 -26.14 54.36
N ALA A 475 -42.25 -26.05 53.22
CA ALA A 475 -41.10 -25.18 53.02
C ALA A 475 -41.12 -24.58 51.61
N THR A 476 -40.60 -23.36 51.46
CA THR A 476 -40.40 -22.73 50.16
C THR A 476 -39.04 -23.10 49.59
N VAL A 477 -39.00 -23.32 48.29
CA VAL A 477 -37.79 -23.72 47.57
C VAL A 477 -37.63 -22.94 46.28
N THR A 478 -36.37 -22.70 45.94
CA THR A 478 -35.96 -22.07 44.69
C THR A 478 -35.08 -23.03 43.89
N ALA A 479 -35.24 -23.03 42.56
CA ALA A 479 -34.41 -23.82 41.66
C ALA A 479 -32.92 -23.45 41.76
N ALA A 480 -32.06 -24.45 41.61
CA ALA A 480 -30.61 -24.22 41.62
C ALA A 480 -30.17 -23.39 40.40
N ASP A 481 -30.76 -23.65 39.23
CA ASP A 481 -30.51 -22.90 37.98
C ASP A 481 -31.81 -22.34 37.38
N ILE A 482 -31.65 -21.47 36.39
CA ILE A 482 -32.75 -20.93 35.58
C ILE A 482 -33.28 -22.00 34.61
N GLY A 483 -34.50 -21.80 34.13
CA GLY A 483 -35.06 -22.60 33.03
C GLY A 483 -36.46 -23.16 33.30
N ASP A 484 -37.21 -23.26 32.21
CA ASP A 484 -38.54 -23.84 32.15
C ASP A 484 -38.59 -25.30 32.61
N LYS A 485 -37.50 -26.06 32.41
CA LYS A 485 -37.35 -27.42 32.95
C LYS A 485 -37.56 -27.53 34.47
N TYR A 486 -37.35 -26.45 35.22
CA TYR A 486 -37.54 -26.42 36.67
C TYR A 486 -39.01 -26.14 37.08
N ASN A 487 -39.92 -25.87 36.13
CA ASN A 487 -41.36 -25.76 36.36
C ASN A 487 -42.00 -27.16 36.47
N LEU A 488 -41.82 -27.78 37.63
CA LEU A 488 -42.33 -29.11 37.93
C LEU A 488 -43.85 -29.14 38.12
N THR A 489 -44.52 -30.16 37.60
CA THR A 489 -45.95 -30.40 37.86
C THR A 489 -46.19 -30.75 39.34
N SER A 490 -47.41 -30.56 39.83
CA SER A 490 -47.79 -30.99 41.18
C SER A 490 -47.62 -32.50 41.35
N GLY A 491 -47.24 -32.92 42.56
CA GLY A 491 -47.06 -34.33 42.89
C GLY A 491 -45.68 -34.90 42.62
N SER A 492 -44.71 -34.09 42.20
CA SER A 492 -43.31 -34.48 42.05
C SER A 492 -42.69 -34.80 43.42
N LEU A 493 -41.90 -35.88 43.47
CA LEU A 493 -41.18 -36.32 44.66
C LEU A 493 -39.74 -35.81 44.64
N PHE A 494 -39.20 -35.53 45.81
CA PHE A 494 -37.85 -35.03 46.02
C PHE A 494 -37.15 -35.81 47.15
N SER A 495 -35.87 -36.10 46.93
CA SER A 495 -34.97 -36.58 47.98
C SER A 495 -34.35 -35.39 48.73
N VAL A 496 -34.30 -35.45 50.06
CA VAL A 496 -33.64 -34.45 50.90
C VAL A 496 -32.15 -34.76 50.99
N GLY A 497 -31.30 -33.84 50.57
CA GLY A 497 -29.85 -34.01 50.52
C GLY A 497 -29.26 -34.37 51.87
N GLY A 498 -28.40 -35.40 51.90
CA GLY A 498 -27.76 -35.89 53.12
C GLY A 498 -28.59 -36.88 53.93
N PHE A 499 -29.79 -37.27 53.47
CA PHE A 499 -30.67 -38.19 54.19
C PHE A 499 -31.29 -39.26 53.30
N PRO A 500 -31.50 -40.49 53.82
CA PRO A 500 -32.20 -41.54 53.08
C PRO A 500 -33.70 -41.24 52.96
N SER A 501 -34.28 -41.54 51.80
CA SER A 501 -35.71 -41.31 51.52
C SER A 501 -36.66 -42.10 52.43
N SER A 502 -36.17 -43.13 53.12
CA SER A 502 -36.92 -43.86 54.14
C SER A 502 -37.15 -43.06 55.41
N GLN A 503 -36.35 -42.01 55.67
CA GLN A 503 -36.45 -41.14 56.84
C GLN A 503 -37.08 -39.79 56.49
N TYR A 504 -36.64 -39.18 55.39
CA TYR A 504 -37.12 -37.88 54.94
C TYR A 504 -37.35 -37.88 53.43
N GLN A 505 -38.56 -37.51 53.03
CA GLN A 505 -38.96 -37.35 51.63
C GLN A 505 -39.74 -36.05 51.50
N ALA A 506 -39.61 -35.37 50.37
CA ALA A 506 -40.38 -34.17 50.10
C ALA A 506 -41.24 -34.34 48.85
N LYS A 507 -42.36 -33.64 48.79
CA LYS A 507 -43.29 -33.64 47.64
C LYS A 507 -43.84 -32.23 47.45
N ASN A 508 -44.01 -31.78 46.21
CA ASN A 508 -44.75 -30.56 45.96
C ASN A 508 -46.24 -30.85 45.79
N ASP A 509 -47.09 -30.10 46.49
CA ASP A 509 -48.54 -30.22 46.35
C ASP A 509 -49.09 -29.31 45.24
N THR A 510 -48.37 -28.23 44.92
CA THR A 510 -48.65 -27.32 43.79
C THR A 510 -47.51 -27.34 42.78
N ALA A 511 -47.82 -27.01 41.51
CA ALA A 511 -46.80 -26.91 40.47
C ALA A 511 -45.80 -25.78 40.78
N PHE A 512 -44.55 -25.97 40.38
CA PHE A 512 -43.52 -24.93 40.43
C PHE A 512 -43.64 -24.08 39.18
N THR A 513 -43.45 -22.78 39.33
CA THR A 513 -43.65 -21.82 38.25
C THR A 513 -42.58 -20.73 38.31
N GLY A 514 -42.52 -19.91 37.26
CA GLY A 514 -41.59 -18.78 37.16
C GLY A 514 -40.23 -19.14 36.56
N GLY A 515 -39.91 -20.41 36.34
CA GLY A 515 -38.70 -20.81 35.63
C GLY A 515 -38.77 -20.44 34.14
N THR A 516 -37.81 -19.65 33.66
CA THR A 516 -37.67 -19.27 32.24
C THR A 516 -36.22 -19.36 31.82
N SER A 517 -35.95 -19.60 30.54
CA SER A 517 -34.60 -19.48 29.98
C SER A 517 -34.66 -19.17 28.50
N HIS A 518 -33.84 -18.24 28.06
CA HIS A 518 -33.57 -17.98 26.65
C HIS A 518 -32.11 -17.58 26.47
N GLU A 519 -31.61 -17.70 25.25
CA GLU A 519 -30.25 -17.30 24.91
C GLU A 519 -30.23 -15.82 24.52
N ALA A 520 -29.37 -15.04 25.17
CA ALA A 520 -29.19 -13.63 24.89
C ALA A 520 -27.75 -13.33 24.45
N ASN A 521 -27.61 -12.29 23.63
CA ASN A 521 -26.33 -11.77 23.22
C ASN A 521 -25.69 -10.98 24.36
N VAL A 522 -24.42 -11.25 24.61
CA VAL A 522 -23.63 -10.54 25.62
C VAL A 522 -22.31 -10.06 25.04
N VAL A 523 -21.78 -8.97 25.60
CA VAL A 523 -20.49 -8.42 25.18
C VAL A 523 -19.37 -9.40 25.51
N ALA A 524 -18.67 -9.92 24.51
CA ALA A 524 -17.46 -10.71 24.71
C ALA A 524 -16.22 -9.81 24.79
N LYS A 525 -15.17 -10.27 25.48
CA LYS A 525 -13.88 -9.56 25.53
C LYS A 525 -13.29 -9.35 24.13
N ALA A 526 -13.44 -10.35 23.26
CA ALA A 526 -13.04 -10.30 21.86
C ALA A 526 -13.74 -9.17 21.07
N ASP A 527 -15.00 -8.84 21.41
CA ASP A 527 -15.73 -7.74 20.75
C ASP A 527 -15.08 -6.40 21.07
N GLN A 528 -14.74 -6.18 22.34
CA GLN A 528 -14.05 -4.98 22.81
C GLN A 528 -12.63 -4.87 22.21
N ASP A 529 -11.88 -5.97 22.15
CA ASP A 529 -10.53 -5.97 21.58
C ASP A 529 -10.53 -5.70 20.08
N ARG A 530 -11.47 -6.31 19.35
CA ARG A 530 -11.68 -6.02 17.93
C ARG A 530 -12.00 -4.53 17.72
N LEU A 531 -12.89 -3.95 18.52
CA LEU A 531 -13.23 -2.53 18.40
C LEU A 531 -12.03 -1.61 18.65
N VAL A 532 -11.21 -1.91 19.65
CA VAL A 532 -9.98 -1.15 19.93
C VAL A 532 -9.01 -1.27 18.77
N ALA A 533 -8.71 -2.49 18.32
CA ALA A 533 -7.76 -2.70 17.22
C ALA A 533 -8.20 -1.97 15.95
N THR A 534 -9.47 -2.10 15.57
CA THR A 534 -10.03 -1.44 14.38
C THR A 534 -10.01 0.08 14.52
N LEU A 535 -10.52 0.64 15.63
CA LEU A 535 -10.61 2.09 15.79
C LEU A 535 -9.23 2.73 15.96
N SER A 536 -8.29 2.10 16.68
CA SER A 536 -6.90 2.56 16.78
C SER A 536 -6.21 2.59 15.43
N GLY A 537 -6.45 1.60 14.56
CA GLY A 537 -5.94 1.61 13.18
C GLY A 537 -6.46 2.82 12.38
N GLN A 538 -7.77 3.06 12.42
CA GLN A 538 -8.40 4.20 11.75
C GLN A 538 -7.87 5.55 12.25
N LEU A 539 -7.74 5.72 13.56
CA LEU A 539 -7.19 6.95 14.15
C LEU A 539 -5.71 7.14 13.80
N SER A 540 -4.95 6.07 13.62
CA SER A 540 -3.52 6.15 13.22
C SER A 540 -3.36 6.62 11.77
N GLU A 541 -4.20 6.12 10.85
CA GLU A 541 -4.22 6.58 9.46
C GLU A 541 -4.60 8.07 9.37
N GLN A 542 -5.61 8.47 10.13
CA GLN A 542 -6.04 9.87 10.22
C GLN A 542 -4.94 10.77 10.80
N ALA A 543 -4.31 10.35 11.90
CA ALA A 543 -3.21 11.10 12.50
C ALA A 543 -2.02 11.27 11.56
N ASN A 544 -1.69 10.27 10.75
CA ASN A 544 -0.62 10.40 9.75
C ASN A 544 -0.97 11.46 8.69
N SER A 545 -2.20 11.46 8.17
CA SER A 545 -2.67 12.51 7.25
C SER A 545 -2.62 13.89 7.89
N ASP A 546 -3.06 14.01 9.14
CA ASP A 546 -3.09 15.27 9.88
C ASP A 546 -1.68 15.81 10.16
N LEU A 547 -0.74 14.94 10.55
CA LEU A 547 0.67 15.31 10.75
C LEU A 547 1.30 15.83 9.45
N VAL A 548 1.11 15.12 8.32
CA VAL A 548 1.62 15.54 7.02
C VAL A 548 1.03 16.89 6.59
N SER A 549 -0.26 17.13 6.84
CA SER A 549 -0.92 18.39 6.49
C SER A 549 -0.41 19.60 7.27
N ARG A 550 0.23 19.38 8.43
CA ARG A 550 0.76 20.42 9.33
C ARG A 550 2.25 20.70 9.12
N LEU A 551 2.91 20.00 8.20
CA LEU A 551 4.29 20.27 7.84
C LEU A 551 4.43 21.64 7.19
N SER A 552 5.41 22.42 7.63
CA SER A 552 5.80 23.66 6.96
C SER A 552 6.67 23.36 5.73
N SER A 553 6.83 24.34 4.84
CA SER A 553 7.73 24.21 3.67
C SER A 553 9.13 23.77 4.10
N GLY A 554 9.68 22.74 3.44
CA GLY A 554 11.00 22.18 3.73
C GLY A 554 11.05 21.23 4.94
N GLN A 555 9.94 20.99 5.65
CA GLN A 555 9.88 19.98 6.72
C GLN A 555 9.45 18.63 6.17
N GLN A 556 10.03 17.57 6.72
CA GLN A 556 9.64 16.19 6.45
C GLN A 556 9.27 15.48 7.75
N LEU A 557 8.20 14.68 7.70
CA LEU A 557 7.83 13.77 8.77
C LEU A 557 8.68 12.51 8.67
N LEU A 558 9.22 12.08 9.80
CA LEU A 558 10.05 10.91 9.86
C LEU A 558 9.21 9.62 9.71
N PRO A 559 9.49 8.77 8.70
CA PRO A 559 8.70 7.57 8.47
C PRO A 559 8.75 6.60 9.65
N ASN A 560 7.62 5.97 9.96
CA ASN A 560 7.49 4.94 11.01
C ASN A 560 7.90 5.40 12.43
N ALA A 561 8.03 6.71 12.66
CA ALA A 561 8.40 7.31 13.94
C ALA A 561 7.23 8.13 14.54
N ILE A 562 6.03 7.55 14.50
CA ILE A 562 4.84 8.13 15.14
C ILE A 562 4.57 7.34 16.43
N GLU A 563 4.81 7.98 17.56
CA GLU A 563 4.40 7.46 18.87
C GLU A 563 2.89 7.69 19.03
N SER A 564 2.19 6.73 19.64
CA SER A 564 0.77 6.86 19.96
C SER A 564 0.49 6.55 21.42
N ASN A 565 -0.44 7.27 22.02
CA ASN A 565 -0.88 7.06 23.39
C ASN A 565 -2.41 7.17 23.48
N VAL A 566 -3.04 6.26 24.21
CA VAL A 566 -4.49 6.32 24.45
C VAL A 566 -4.76 7.27 25.62
N SER A 567 -5.35 8.44 25.34
CA SER A 567 -5.73 9.39 26.39
C SER A 567 -7.14 9.18 26.92
N GLN A 568 -8.05 8.61 26.12
CA GLN A 568 -9.39 8.28 26.58
C GLN A 568 -9.89 7.00 25.91
N LYS A 569 -10.47 6.10 26.70
CA LYS A 569 -11.09 4.85 26.23
C LYS A 569 -12.33 4.58 27.05
N LYS A 570 -13.49 4.55 26.41
CA LYS A 570 -14.78 4.30 27.08
C LYS A 570 -15.67 3.39 26.23
N PHE A 571 -16.08 2.27 26.82
CA PHE A 571 -17.11 1.42 26.22
C PHE A 571 -18.50 1.81 26.72
N SER A 572 -19.53 1.56 25.90
CA SER A 572 -20.93 1.74 26.30
C SER A 572 -21.44 0.65 27.23
N LYS A 573 -20.77 -0.50 27.28
CA LYS A 573 -21.16 -1.74 27.99
C LYS A 573 -19.93 -2.53 28.43
N ASP A 574 -20.04 -3.21 29.56
CA ASP A 574 -18.99 -4.06 30.12
C ASP A 574 -19.07 -5.49 29.58
N VAL A 575 -17.98 -6.26 29.73
CA VAL A 575 -17.92 -7.67 29.32
C VAL A 575 -18.95 -8.46 30.13
N GLY A 576 -19.82 -9.21 29.44
CA GLY A 576 -20.89 -10.00 30.05
C GLY A 576 -22.23 -9.28 30.19
N ASP A 577 -22.29 -7.97 29.89
CA ASP A 577 -23.56 -7.25 29.80
C ASP A 577 -24.39 -7.75 28.61
N GLU A 578 -25.70 -7.85 28.81
CA GLU A 578 -26.66 -8.17 27.76
C GLU A 578 -26.86 -6.98 26.82
N ALA A 579 -26.50 -7.15 25.55
CA ALA A 579 -26.67 -6.18 24.50
C ALA A 579 -26.38 -6.82 23.14
N ASP A 580 -27.10 -6.42 22.09
CA ASP A 580 -26.79 -6.81 20.70
C ASP A 580 -25.61 -6.04 20.10
N THR A 581 -25.30 -4.87 20.68
CA THR A 581 -24.23 -4.00 20.20
C THR A 581 -23.48 -3.35 21.35
N VAL A 582 -22.21 -3.06 21.11
CA VAL A 582 -21.35 -2.28 22.01
C VAL A 582 -20.63 -1.20 21.20
N SER A 583 -20.49 -0.01 21.77
CA SER A 583 -19.73 1.08 21.18
C SER A 583 -18.50 1.43 21.99
N LEU A 584 -17.47 1.91 21.30
CA LEU A 584 -16.23 2.41 21.87
C LEU A 584 -16.04 3.88 21.46
N ASP A 585 -15.88 4.75 22.44
CA ASP A 585 -15.33 6.10 22.26
C ASP A 585 -13.84 6.06 22.61
N LEU A 586 -12.99 6.46 21.66
CA LEU A 586 -11.53 6.40 21.78
C LEU A 586 -10.93 7.74 21.40
N LYS A 587 -10.02 8.24 22.24
CA LYS A 587 -9.14 9.37 21.96
C LYS A 587 -7.70 8.91 22.04
N MET A 588 -6.93 9.22 21.00
CA MET A 588 -5.52 8.89 20.91
C MET A 588 -4.72 10.15 20.57
N ASP A 589 -3.63 10.33 21.30
CA ASP A 589 -2.64 11.37 21.01
C ASP A 589 -1.48 10.75 20.25
N PHE A 590 -1.07 11.42 19.18
CA PHE A 590 0.00 10.99 18.30
C PHE A 590 1.10 12.03 18.29
N SER A 591 2.35 11.57 18.27
CA SER A 591 3.54 12.41 18.26
C SER A 591 4.51 11.90 17.21
N GLY A 592 4.64 12.62 16.11
CA GLY A 592 5.61 12.33 15.04
C GLY A 592 6.86 13.18 15.17
N VAL A 593 8.02 12.65 14.76
CA VAL A 593 9.26 13.44 14.66
C VAL A 593 9.35 14.08 13.28
N ILE A 594 9.60 15.39 13.21
CA ILE A 594 9.83 16.12 11.97
C ILE A 594 11.26 16.66 11.93
N PHE A 595 11.82 16.83 10.73
CA PHE A 595 13.16 17.38 10.50
C PHE A 595 13.18 18.28 9.25
N SER A 596 14.24 19.08 9.12
CA SER A 596 14.47 19.98 7.97
C SER A 596 15.17 19.24 6.83
N GLN A 597 14.59 19.28 5.62
CA GLN A 597 15.22 18.76 4.41
C GLN A 597 16.52 19.50 4.09
N ASP A 598 16.55 20.82 4.32
CA ASP A 598 17.73 21.65 4.06
C ASP A 598 18.90 21.25 4.96
N ASP A 599 18.63 20.95 6.24
CA ASP A 599 19.65 20.50 7.19
C ASP A 599 20.22 19.14 6.75
N LEU A 600 19.36 18.23 6.29
CA LEU A 600 19.79 16.94 5.78
C LEU A 600 20.66 17.09 4.53
N VAL A 601 20.24 17.90 3.56
CA VAL A 601 21.02 18.16 2.34
C VAL A 601 22.35 18.83 2.66
N ALA A 602 22.40 19.74 3.63
CA ALA A 602 23.63 20.36 4.09
C ALA A 602 24.62 19.34 4.68
N VAL A 603 24.14 18.35 5.44
CA VAL A 603 24.96 17.24 5.93
C VAL A 603 25.55 16.42 4.77
N PHE A 604 24.77 16.15 3.72
CA PHE A 604 25.27 15.47 2.51
C PHE A 604 26.32 16.30 1.77
N ALA A 605 26.07 17.59 1.57
CA ALA A 605 26.99 18.49 0.91
C ALA A 605 28.34 18.56 1.65
N GLN A 606 28.32 18.55 2.98
CA GLN A 606 29.52 18.53 3.81
C GLN A 606 30.27 17.20 3.73
N ASN A 607 29.57 16.06 3.83
CA ASN A 607 30.20 14.73 3.90
C ASN A 607 30.71 14.24 2.54
N PHE A 608 30.10 14.70 1.43
CA PHE A 608 30.47 14.31 0.07
C PHE A 608 31.09 15.47 -0.74
N ALA A 609 31.66 16.48 -0.07
CA ALA A 609 32.24 17.65 -0.74
C ALA A 609 33.32 17.28 -1.79
N ALA A 610 34.06 16.19 -1.58
CA ALA A 610 35.07 15.69 -2.51
C ALA A 610 34.48 15.02 -3.77
N ASP A 611 33.24 14.51 -3.68
CA ASP A 611 32.53 13.89 -4.79
C ASP A 611 31.77 14.90 -5.66
N ILE A 612 31.61 16.14 -5.19
CA ILE A 612 30.95 17.22 -5.93
C ILE A 612 31.94 17.83 -6.92
N PRO A 613 31.67 17.76 -8.25
CA PRO A 613 32.58 18.32 -9.25
C PRO A 613 32.75 19.83 -9.08
N GLY A 614 33.95 20.33 -9.41
CA GLY A 614 34.26 21.75 -9.33
C GLY A 614 33.29 22.60 -10.14
N GLY A 615 32.70 23.62 -9.51
CA GLY A 615 31.72 24.49 -10.13
C GLY A 615 30.26 24.03 -9.99
N PHE A 616 29.98 23.00 -9.18
CA PHE A 616 28.62 22.57 -8.81
C PHE A 616 28.37 22.68 -7.29
N GLU A 617 27.10 22.74 -6.90
CA GLU A 617 26.65 22.69 -5.51
C GLU A 617 25.35 21.88 -5.39
N LEU A 618 25.16 21.23 -4.24
CA LEU A 618 23.95 20.43 -3.96
C LEU A 618 22.85 21.35 -3.43
N HIS A 619 21.76 21.47 -4.18
CA HIS A 619 20.67 22.40 -3.89
C HIS A 619 19.45 21.67 -3.30
N PRO A 620 18.93 22.07 -2.12
CA PRO A 620 17.85 21.34 -1.44
C PRO A 620 16.57 21.17 -2.27
N ASP A 621 16.16 22.21 -3.01
CA ASP A 621 14.96 22.20 -3.85
C ASP A 621 15.02 21.23 -5.05
N GLN A 622 16.22 20.84 -5.46
CA GLN A 622 16.43 19.91 -6.58
C GLN A 622 16.93 18.53 -6.11
N ALA A 623 17.29 18.42 -4.84
CA ALA A 623 17.71 17.18 -4.22
C ALA A 623 16.50 16.27 -4.01
N LYS A 624 16.58 15.04 -4.51
CA LYS A 624 15.62 13.99 -4.20
C LYS A 624 16.11 13.28 -2.96
N VAL A 625 15.41 13.51 -1.85
CA VAL A 625 15.71 12.90 -0.56
C VAL A 625 14.79 11.70 -0.36
N GLU A 626 15.40 10.54 -0.08
CA GLU A 626 14.70 9.31 0.27
C GLU A 626 15.25 8.77 1.60
N ILE A 627 14.36 8.33 2.50
CA ILE A 627 14.76 7.73 3.79
C ILE A 627 14.57 6.22 3.67
N LYS A 628 15.68 5.47 3.53
CA LYS A 628 15.69 4.00 3.36
C LYS A 628 15.45 3.22 4.64
N SER A 629 15.80 3.78 5.80
CA SER A 629 15.45 3.15 7.07
C SER A 629 15.58 4.12 8.23
N VAL A 630 14.87 3.81 9.30
CA VAL A 630 14.94 4.51 10.58
C VAL A 630 15.20 3.48 11.68
N LYS A 631 16.23 3.70 12.48
CA LYS A 631 16.53 2.89 13.67
C LYS A 631 16.64 3.80 14.88
N THR A 632 16.11 3.38 16.02
CA THR A 632 16.34 4.11 17.27
C THR A 632 17.58 3.56 17.97
N ASP A 633 18.48 4.44 18.39
CA ASP A 633 19.64 4.04 19.18
C ASP A 633 19.29 3.83 20.67
N LYS A 634 20.28 3.42 21.46
CA LYS A 634 20.11 3.18 22.90
C LYS A 634 19.85 4.47 23.71
N PHE A 635 20.04 5.63 23.11
CA PHE A 635 19.94 6.95 23.74
C PHE A 635 18.66 7.70 23.34
N GLY A 636 17.84 7.11 22.47
CA GLY A 636 16.59 7.66 21.97
C GLY A 636 16.72 8.49 20.68
N ASN A 637 17.89 8.53 20.05
CA ASN A 637 18.06 9.21 18.76
C ASN A 637 17.55 8.34 17.61
N ALA A 638 16.99 8.97 16.59
CA ALA A 638 16.65 8.29 15.34
C ALA A 638 17.85 8.35 14.38
N ILE A 639 18.36 7.20 13.98
CA ILE A 639 19.40 7.02 12.97
C ILE A 639 18.72 6.70 11.64
N LEU A 640 18.90 7.60 10.67
CA LEU A 640 18.35 7.54 9.33
C LEU A 640 19.39 6.97 8.38
N SER A 641 19.04 5.97 7.57
CA SER A 641 19.76 5.73 6.33
C SER A 641 19.13 6.60 5.26
N ALA A 642 19.69 7.79 5.04
CA ALA A 642 19.20 8.73 4.05
C ALA A 642 19.93 8.50 2.73
N HIS A 643 19.21 8.66 1.64
CA HIS A 643 19.73 8.68 0.28
C HIS A 643 19.38 10.02 -0.34
N VAL A 644 20.39 10.67 -0.92
CA VAL A 644 20.20 11.93 -1.64
C VAL A 644 20.66 11.73 -3.07
N GLY A 645 19.67 11.77 -3.97
CA GLY A 645 19.86 11.65 -5.41
C GLY A 645 19.61 12.99 -6.11
N SER A 646 20.31 13.22 -7.23
CA SER A 646 20.18 14.45 -8.03
C SER A 646 20.44 15.73 -7.20
N GLY A 647 20.14 16.90 -7.76
CA GLY A 647 20.22 18.15 -7.02
C GLY A 647 21.53 18.93 -7.16
N LEU A 648 22.49 18.44 -7.94
CA LEU A 648 23.63 19.26 -8.31
C LEU A 648 23.22 20.32 -9.32
N LEU A 649 23.41 21.58 -8.97
CA LEU A 649 23.31 22.70 -9.90
C LEU A 649 24.69 23.32 -10.09
N PRO A 650 25.01 23.84 -11.28
CA PRO A 650 26.21 24.62 -11.44
C PRO A 650 26.12 25.86 -10.56
N LYS A 651 27.23 26.23 -9.94
CA LYS A 651 27.38 27.39 -9.07
C LYS A 651 27.32 28.66 -9.92
N ILE A 652 26.09 29.06 -10.21
CA ILE A 652 25.77 30.23 -11.02
C ILE A 652 24.96 31.16 -10.13
N ASP A 653 25.48 32.35 -9.87
CA ASP A 653 24.69 33.40 -9.25
C ASP A 653 23.80 34.06 -10.32
N PRO A 654 22.45 33.96 -10.20
CA PRO A 654 21.51 34.60 -11.14
C PRO A 654 21.74 36.10 -11.30
N ALA A 655 22.17 36.78 -10.23
CA ALA A 655 22.42 38.22 -10.24
C ALA A 655 23.67 38.56 -11.06
N ASP A 656 24.73 37.76 -10.94
CA ASP A 656 25.96 37.94 -11.73
C ASP A 656 25.74 37.65 -13.21
N VAL A 657 24.93 36.63 -13.52
CA VAL A 657 24.51 36.37 -14.91
C VAL A 657 23.74 37.56 -15.47
N ALA A 658 22.72 38.04 -14.75
CA ALA A 658 21.94 39.21 -15.18
C ALA A 658 22.81 40.46 -15.37
N ASN A 659 23.83 40.64 -14.54
CA ASN A 659 24.82 41.72 -14.67
C ASN A 659 25.63 41.60 -15.97
N HIS A 660 26.04 40.40 -16.36
CA HIS A 660 26.91 40.17 -17.51
C HIS A 660 26.19 40.25 -18.86
N ILE A 661 24.91 39.86 -18.88
CA ILE A 661 24.10 39.77 -20.12
C ILE A 661 23.23 41.01 -20.37
N SER A 662 23.12 41.91 -19.40
CA SER A 662 22.37 43.17 -19.55
C SER A 662 22.92 44.02 -20.71
N GLY A 663 22.00 44.48 -21.59
CA GLY A 663 22.34 45.27 -22.78
C GLY A 663 23.14 44.54 -23.86
N LYS A 664 23.38 43.22 -23.72
CA LYS A 664 24.11 42.40 -24.70
C LYS A 664 23.16 41.79 -25.73
N SER A 665 23.68 41.36 -26.88
CA SER A 665 22.86 40.67 -27.88
C SER A 665 22.47 39.27 -27.41
N LEU A 666 21.39 38.71 -27.97
CA LEU A 666 20.95 37.34 -27.68
C LEU A 666 22.06 36.32 -27.98
N SER A 667 22.73 36.47 -29.13
CA SER A 667 23.85 35.59 -29.53
C SER A 667 25.01 35.65 -28.54
N PHE A 668 25.37 36.83 -28.03
CA PHE A 668 26.40 36.93 -26.98
C PHE A 668 25.96 36.21 -25.70
N THR A 669 24.70 36.36 -25.29
CA THR A 669 24.14 35.72 -24.10
C THR A 669 24.16 34.20 -24.22
N GLU A 670 23.74 33.65 -25.35
CA GLU A 670 23.79 32.22 -25.65
C GLU A 670 25.24 31.70 -25.64
N ASP A 671 26.17 32.40 -26.29
CA ASP A 671 27.59 32.03 -26.32
C ASP A 671 28.28 32.12 -24.94
N TYR A 672 27.87 33.07 -24.10
CA TYR A 672 28.41 33.22 -22.74
C TYR A 672 27.91 32.10 -21.83
N LEU A 673 26.60 31.84 -21.85
CA LEU A 673 25.96 30.89 -20.95
C LEU A 673 26.30 29.43 -21.32
N THR A 674 26.43 29.10 -22.61
CA THR A 674 26.83 27.76 -23.05
C THR A 674 28.29 27.41 -22.72
N LYS A 675 29.12 28.39 -22.39
CA LYS A 675 30.50 28.16 -21.90
C LYS A 675 30.56 27.80 -20.41
N ILE A 676 29.48 28.00 -19.66
CA ILE A 676 29.43 27.63 -18.26
C ILE A 676 29.32 26.09 -18.18
N PRO A 677 30.20 25.41 -17.43
CA PRO A 677 30.14 23.96 -17.28
C PRO A 677 28.75 23.48 -16.82
N GLY A 678 28.24 22.45 -17.48
CA GLY A 678 26.93 21.87 -17.18
C GLY A 678 25.75 22.55 -17.87
N VAL A 679 25.90 23.69 -18.55
CA VAL A 679 24.79 24.29 -19.30
C VAL A 679 24.56 23.55 -20.61
N SER A 680 23.36 23.02 -20.80
CA SER A 680 22.98 22.23 -21.99
C SER A 680 22.15 23.05 -22.97
N THR A 681 21.24 23.91 -22.49
CA THR A 681 20.39 24.74 -23.35
C THR A 681 20.07 26.06 -22.66
N VAL A 682 20.06 27.13 -23.44
CA VAL A 682 19.66 28.46 -22.98
C VAL A 682 18.43 28.86 -23.79
N SER A 683 17.34 29.20 -23.11
CA SER A 683 16.14 29.77 -23.74
C SER A 683 15.89 31.15 -23.18
N VAL A 684 15.59 32.10 -24.07
CA VAL A 684 15.34 33.49 -23.70
C VAL A 684 13.94 33.87 -24.13
N GLU A 685 13.04 34.03 -23.16
CA GLU A 685 11.66 34.44 -23.38
C GLU A 685 11.48 35.92 -23.05
N THR A 686 10.64 36.61 -23.82
CA THR A 686 10.52 38.08 -23.74
C THR A 686 9.07 38.50 -23.54
N GLN A 687 8.84 39.39 -22.59
CA GLN A 687 7.54 39.99 -22.32
C GLN A 687 7.59 41.52 -22.48
N PRO A 688 6.67 42.12 -23.26
CA PRO A 688 5.68 41.51 -24.15
C PRO A 688 6.30 40.90 -25.43
N LYS A 689 5.67 39.85 -25.99
CA LYS A 689 6.18 39.09 -27.16
C LYS A 689 6.49 39.95 -28.40
N LEU A 690 5.78 41.07 -28.59
CA LEU A 690 5.99 41.99 -29.71
C LEU A 690 7.39 42.63 -29.73
N LEU A 691 8.08 42.67 -28.58
CA LEU A 691 9.43 43.21 -28.44
C LEU A 691 10.53 42.16 -28.67
N GLY A 692 10.18 40.91 -29.03
CA GLY A 692 11.16 39.84 -29.23
C GLY A 692 12.19 40.15 -30.33
N GLY A 693 11.81 40.90 -31.36
CA GLY A 693 12.76 41.36 -32.39
C GLY A 693 13.83 42.32 -31.87
N ILE A 694 13.48 43.14 -30.87
CA ILE A 694 14.38 44.09 -30.22
C ILE A 694 15.30 43.36 -29.24
N VAL A 695 14.77 42.40 -28.50
CA VAL A 695 15.56 41.59 -27.55
C VAL A 695 16.61 40.72 -28.25
N LYS A 696 16.38 40.32 -29.51
CA LYS A 696 17.40 39.67 -30.33
C LYS A 696 18.64 40.56 -30.56
N LEU A 697 18.44 41.86 -30.69
CA LEU A 697 19.51 42.85 -30.88
C LEU A 697 20.19 43.19 -29.55
N PHE A 698 19.42 43.40 -28.48
CA PHE A 698 19.94 43.69 -27.15
C PHE A 698 18.93 43.32 -26.05
N LEU A 699 19.41 42.62 -25.02
CA LEU A 699 18.67 42.34 -23.79
C LEU A 699 18.37 43.65 -23.03
N PRO A 700 17.39 43.65 -22.10
CA PRO A 700 17.08 44.82 -21.29
C PRO A 700 18.32 45.41 -20.61
N PHE A 701 18.46 46.73 -20.65
CA PHE A 701 19.56 47.42 -19.96
C PHE A 701 19.35 47.46 -18.43
N LYS A 702 18.10 47.36 -17.98
CA LYS A 702 17.74 47.25 -16.57
C LYS A 702 17.84 45.79 -16.12
N LYS A 703 18.69 45.53 -15.14
CA LYS A 703 18.94 44.20 -14.58
C LYS A 703 17.68 43.60 -13.94
N GLU A 704 16.86 44.43 -13.30
CA GLU A 704 15.57 44.06 -12.71
C GLU A 704 14.57 43.48 -13.72
N ASN A 705 14.78 43.78 -15.02
CA ASN A 705 13.96 43.25 -16.10
C ASN A 705 14.51 41.93 -16.66
N ILE A 706 15.59 41.38 -16.10
CA ILE A 706 16.17 40.09 -16.49
C ILE A 706 16.00 39.12 -15.32
N LYS A 707 15.18 38.09 -15.50
CA LYS A 707 15.00 37.02 -14.52
C LYS A 707 15.71 35.77 -15.03
N VAL A 708 16.68 35.27 -14.27
CA VAL A 708 17.43 34.05 -14.61
C VAL A 708 16.86 32.89 -13.81
N GLN A 709 16.54 31.78 -14.47
CA GLN A 709 16.04 30.56 -13.86
C GLN A 709 16.92 29.40 -14.30
N ILE A 710 17.36 28.59 -13.35
CA ILE A 710 18.21 27.42 -13.59
C ILE A 710 17.38 26.19 -13.29
N ILE A 711 17.31 25.26 -14.23
CA ILE A 711 16.59 23.99 -14.07
C ILE A 711 17.49 22.83 -14.50
N SER A 712 17.51 21.76 -13.70
CA SER A 712 18.12 20.50 -14.11
C SER A 712 17.27 19.83 -15.19
N LEU A 713 17.92 19.25 -16.19
CA LEU A 713 17.30 18.31 -17.14
C LEU A 713 16.93 16.99 -16.49
#